data_AF-A0A2J0LTW2-F1
#
_entry.id   AF-A0A2J0LTW2-F1
#
_cell.length_a   1.000
_cell.length_b   1.000
_cell.length_c   1.000
_cell.angle_alpha   90.00
_cell.angle_beta   90.00
_cell.angle_gamma   90.00
#
_symmetry.space_group_name_H-M   'P 1'
#
loop_
_entity.id
_entity.type
_entity.pdbx_description
1 polymer ?
#
loop_
_entity_poly.entity_id
_entity_poly.type
_entity_poly.pdbx_seq_one_letter_code
_entity_poly.pdbx_strand_id
1 'polypeptide(L)'
;MFIVKKITAFTLLCSFAFFSFNLIEGKEEKGWFRFYIPWNYCEGSKVDMSFLLDCPAGRHGFLTVKDGHFYFEDGTRAKFWGVNLHSNRACFPSRRQAVDAAKRLAQLGCNIVRMHFLDNEAPAGIIDSSYNDSQHLSAGQMDRLDYFIYELKKNGIYVCFDVLGISARKFKPGDNVVEPEKLRQGAEGVSFFNGRIKELSKKFALDFLSHVNPYTGNSYLNEPCVAFVEMTNENTMFLKHAYSRFPASYKQDIEKLWREWGIAKGKKELASDWQQEREFLYNLQDGYQREMYDYLRSIGVKVPIGASNLPYDNLCLLADSRMDFTDTHAYWDLSDKLDKIHNRPLIRQSHLNPMTLVNIMSMAKVKGRPLIVTEWGSNWPNDWRAEDILTTASYAALNDWDALFLYAYNGGWAMSWDDLENRLYYGTVVFNDPAKMGLFPLGALIFTGNSVMPSSNVRRVSYKLDELFNMKDPYSDRARLAGIAYVSRLEKVFNLDEEDRTAQSETENQAMVSSINRESGIASDTGQIFRDSEKGIFILKTSKVFSFSGFIGNVPEQEFNGIRFYSNSDFATFTIVSLDAKDISGSSHLLLTVVGKAENTGQKIAPHATKKIDDIKSDVYILNKGKGPILAEGIEGDIFIKRNAISEGIEIFCLDEKGLRKSSVKPSEGQDGFLFKISTAGDETIYYEIIRR
;
A
#
# COMPACT_ATOMS: atom_id res chain seq x y z
N MET A 1 -55.54 2.76 -49.23
CA MET A 1 -54.08 2.77 -49.50
C MET A 1 -53.57 1.33 -49.61
N PHE A 2 -52.49 1.10 -50.37
CA PHE A 2 -51.97 -0.23 -50.77
C PHE A 2 -51.42 -1.05 -49.56
N ILE A 3 -51.44 -2.40 -49.43
CA ILE A 3 -51.41 -3.60 -50.34
C ILE A 3 -49.95 -3.94 -50.77
N VAL A 4 -49.33 -5.14 -50.63
CA VAL A 4 -49.69 -6.60 -50.45
C VAL A 4 -48.85 -7.21 -49.29
N LYS A 5 -49.14 -8.29 -48.51
CA LYS A 5 -50.22 -9.30 -48.33
C LYS A 5 -50.12 -10.74 -48.97
N LYS A 6 -49.15 -11.59 -48.58
CA LYS A 6 -49.05 -13.12 -48.58
C LYS A 6 -47.56 -13.55 -48.36
N ILE A 7 -47.10 -14.64 -47.72
CA ILE A 7 -47.44 -16.11 -47.70
C ILE A 7 -46.96 -16.79 -49.02
N THR A 8 -46.16 -17.88 -49.07
CA THR A 8 -46.18 -19.19 -48.34
C THR A 8 -44.76 -19.77 -48.06
N ALA A 9 -44.62 -21.10 -47.84
CA ALA A 9 -43.51 -21.74 -47.11
C ALA A 9 -42.75 -22.87 -47.85
N PHE A 10 -41.66 -23.34 -47.22
CA PHE A 10 -40.98 -24.66 -47.36
C PHE A 10 -40.29 -25.04 -48.70
N THR A 11 -39.02 -25.47 -48.61
CA THR A 11 -38.57 -26.86 -48.85
C THR A 11 -37.12 -27.06 -48.35
N LEU A 12 -36.78 -28.29 -47.96
CA LEU A 12 -35.47 -28.70 -47.44
C LEU A 12 -34.42 -28.85 -48.54
N LEU A 13 -33.14 -28.53 -48.27
CA LEU A 13 -32.01 -29.15 -48.96
C LEU A 13 -30.76 -29.11 -48.07
N CYS A 14 -30.09 -30.26 -47.91
CA CYS A 14 -28.99 -30.42 -46.94
C CYS A 14 -27.63 -30.19 -47.60
N SER A 15 -26.81 -29.34 -46.99
CA SER A 15 -25.36 -29.26 -47.24
C SER A 15 -24.61 -29.33 -45.92
N PHE A 16 -24.01 -30.49 -45.63
CA PHE A 16 -23.12 -30.66 -44.47
C PHE A 16 -21.81 -29.91 -44.72
N ALA A 17 -21.68 -28.70 -44.18
CA ALA A 17 -20.39 -28.04 -44.01
C ALA A 17 -19.84 -28.37 -42.62
N PHE A 18 -18.79 -29.20 -42.55
CA PHE A 18 -18.04 -29.43 -41.33
C PHE A 18 -17.32 -28.13 -40.92
N PHE A 19 -17.92 -27.36 -40.02
CA PHE A 19 -17.16 -26.40 -39.23
C PHE A 19 -16.31 -27.18 -38.23
N SER A 20 -15.04 -27.38 -38.57
CA SER A 20 -14.05 -27.88 -37.61
C SER A 20 -14.00 -26.91 -36.43
N PHE A 21 -14.10 -27.45 -35.21
CA PHE A 21 -13.79 -26.73 -33.98
C PHE A 21 -12.29 -26.46 -33.95
N ASN A 22 -11.85 -25.42 -34.66
CA ASN A 22 -10.54 -24.85 -34.44
C ASN A 22 -10.55 -24.26 -33.04
N LEU A 23 -9.77 -24.87 -32.14
CA LEU A 23 -9.35 -24.23 -30.91
C LEU A 23 -8.84 -22.84 -31.26
N ILE A 24 -9.42 -21.81 -30.65
CA ILE A 24 -8.86 -20.47 -30.73
C ILE A 24 -7.67 -20.44 -29.79
N GLU A 25 -6.54 -20.98 -30.27
CA GLU A 25 -5.23 -20.58 -29.84
C GLU A 25 -5.13 -19.07 -30.09
N GLY A 26 -5.32 -18.30 -29.01
CA GLY A 26 -5.13 -16.87 -29.07
C GLY A 26 -3.68 -16.62 -29.48
N LYS A 27 -3.46 -15.88 -30.57
CA LYS A 27 -2.13 -15.44 -30.95
C LYS A 27 -1.51 -14.73 -29.75
N GLU A 28 -0.44 -15.30 -29.22
CA GLU A 28 0.43 -14.58 -28.30
C GLU A 28 1.02 -13.39 -29.05
N GLU A 29 0.84 -12.20 -28.49
CA GLU A 29 1.46 -11.01 -29.03
C GLU A 29 2.97 -11.14 -28.82
N LYS A 30 3.76 -10.88 -29.87
CA LYS A 30 5.20 -11.21 -29.85
C LYS A 30 5.88 -10.51 -28.69
N GLY A 31 6.49 -11.28 -27.79
CA GLY A 31 7.12 -10.76 -26.58
C GLY A 31 6.15 -10.58 -25.41
N TRP A 32 5.07 -11.36 -25.33
CA TRP A 32 4.24 -11.49 -24.13
C TRP A 32 3.98 -12.97 -23.82
N PHE A 33 3.97 -13.34 -22.55
CA PHE A 33 3.78 -14.72 -22.08
C PHE A 33 2.78 -14.76 -20.92
N ARG A 34 2.18 -15.94 -20.66
CA ARG A 34 1.19 -16.10 -19.60
C ARG A 34 1.87 -16.22 -18.25
N PHE A 35 1.61 -15.27 -17.35
CA PHE A 35 2.12 -15.32 -15.98
C PHE A 35 1.16 -14.59 -15.05
N TYR A 36 0.72 -15.27 -13.99
CA TYR A 36 -0.17 -14.74 -12.95
C TYR A 36 0.29 -15.29 -11.61
N ILE A 37 0.24 -14.49 -10.55
CA ILE A 37 0.71 -14.93 -9.24
C ILE A 37 -0.40 -15.74 -8.54
N PRO A 38 -0.14 -16.98 -8.07
CA PRO A 38 -1.13 -17.79 -7.35
C PRO A 38 -1.61 -17.16 -6.05
N TRP A 39 -2.92 -17.30 -5.79
CA TRP A 39 -3.58 -16.79 -4.58
C TRP A 39 -3.35 -17.67 -3.34
N ASN A 40 -3.03 -18.95 -3.55
CA ASN A 40 -2.86 -19.96 -2.50
C ASN A 40 -1.38 -20.32 -2.31
N TYR A 41 -1.05 -20.82 -1.12
CA TYR A 41 0.28 -21.32 -0.78
C TYR A 41 0.79 -22.38 -1.77
N CYS A 42 2.09 -22.31 -2.08
CA CYS A 42 2.80 -23.20 -2.97
C CYS A 42 4.00 -23.84 -2.26
N GLU A 43 3.89 -25.11 -1.87
CA GLU A 43 4.94 -25.82 -1.12
C GLU A 43 6.23 -25.98 -1.93
N GLY A 44 7.38 -25.68 -1.32
CA GLY A 44 8.71 -25.82 -1.94
C GLY A 44 9.15 -24.65 -2.84
N SER A 45 8.38 -23.56 -2.89
CA SER A 45 8.70 -22.34 -3.64
C SER A 45 10.08 -21.76 -3.27
N LYS A 46 10.80 -21.21 -4.25
CA LYS A 46 12.08 -20.50 -4.07
C LYS A 46 11.93 -19.00 -3.84
N VAL A 47 10.70 -18.49 -3.95
CA VAL A 47 10.33 -17.10 -3.67
C VAL A 47 9.67 -17.01 -2.28
N ASP A 48 9.96 -17.97 -1.40
CA ASP A 48 9.38 -18.07 -0.06
C ASP A 48 10.19 -17.30 0.97
N MET A 49 9.58 -16.24 1.50
CA MET A 49 10.17 -15.34 2.49
C MET A 49 9.60 -15.54 3.90
N SER A 50 8.92 -16.66 4.16
CA SER A 50 8.36 -16.96 5.50
C SER A 50 9.42 -17.08 6.60
N PHE A 51 10.70 -17.27 6.24
CA PHE A 51 11.83 -17.21 7.17
C PHE A 51 12.08 -15.81 7.78
N LEU A 52 11.41 -14.76 7.29
CA LEU A 52 11.40 -13.41 7.87
C LEU A 52 10.37 -13.25 9.01
N LEU A 53 9.54 -14.27 9.30
CA LEU A 53 8.40 -14.17 10.22
C LEU A 53 8.55 -15.04 11.46
N ASP A 54 8.54 -14.40 12.64
CA ASP A 54 8.54 -15.09 13.93
C ASP A 54 7.16 -15.68 14.26
N CYS A 55 6.99 -16.97 13.93
CA CYS A 55 5.77 -17.72 14.21
C CYS A 55 5.71 -18.17 15.69
N PRO A 56 4.53 -18.17 16.35
CA PRO A 56 3.30 -17.46 15.97
C PRO A 56 3.38 -15.96 16.30
N ALA A 57 2.57 -15.13 15.62
CA ALA A 57 2.45 -13.71 15.94
C ALA A 57 1.99 -13.50 17.39
N GLY A 58 2.52 -12.44 18.02
CA GLY A 58 2.30 -12.11 19.43
C GLY A 58 3.22 -12.83 20.42
N ARG A 59 4.12 -13.72 19.96
CA ARG A 59 5.09 -14.43 20.83
C ARG A 59 6.12 -13.53 21.52
N HIS A 60 6.30 -12.30 21.05
CA HIS A 60 7.18 -11.28 21.63
C HIS A 60 6.46 -10.40 22.67
N GLY A 61 5.19 -10.67 22.94
CA GLY A 61 4.31 -9.83 23.75
C GLY A 61 3.61 -8.75 22.93
N PHE A 62 2.95 -7.82 23.62
CA PHE A 62 2.25 -6.68 23.00
C PHE A 62 3.23 -5.71 22.33
N LEU A 63 2.74 -4.96 21.35
CA LEU A 63 3.47 -3.86 20.74
C LEU A 63 3.43 -2.62 21.65
N THR A 64 4.51 -1.85 21.63
CA THR A 64 4.69 -0.59 22.37
C THR A 64 5.40 0.44 21.50
N VAL A 65 5.38 1.71 21.91
CA VAL A 65 6.12 2.79 21.26
C VAL A 65 7.29 3.23 22.15
N LYS A 66 8.48 3.30 21.56
CA LYS A 66 9.71 3.78 22.22
C LYS A 66 10.59 4.50 21.21
N ASP A 67 11.16 5.64 21.63
CA ASP A 67 12.12 6.44 20.85
C ASP A 67 11.66 6.80 19.42
N GLY A 68 10.34 6.92 19.21
CA GLY A 68 9.72 7.21 17.91
C GLY A 68 9.56 6.04 16.95
N HIS A 69 9.61 4.82 17.47
CA HIS A 69 9.54 3.56 16.71
C HIS A 69 8.77 2.47 17.50
N PHE A 70 8.37 1.40 16.82
CA PHE A 70 7.67 0.27 17.46
C PHE A 70 8.63 -0.78 18.04
N TYR A 71 8.30 -1.28 19.23
CA TYR A 71 9.01 -2.37 19.91
C TYR A 71 8.02 -3.32 20.59
N PHE A 72 8.30 -4.62 20.58
CA PHE A 72 7.56 -5.59 21.39
C PHE A 72 8.00 -5.55 22.87
N GLU A 73 7.20 -6.13 23.78
CA GLU A 73 7.48 -6.18 25.23
C GLU A 73 8.84 -6.81 25.58
N ASP A 74 9.36 -7.75 24.76
CA ASP A 74 10.68 -8.35 24.93
C ASP A 74 11.86 -7.44 24.50
N GLY A 75 11.57 -6.26 23.95
CA GLY A 75 12.56 -5.30 23.45
C GLY A 75 12.94 -5.46 21.98
N THR A 76 12.35 -6.40 21.25
CA THR A 76 12.56 -6.58 19.80
C THR A 76 12.00 -5.40 19.01
N ARG A 77 12.82 -4.77 18.16
CA ARG A 77 12.38 -3.71 17.23
C ARG A 77 11.42 -4.29 16.19
N ALA A 78 10.22 -3.72 16.09
CA ALA A 78 9.25 -4.12 15.08
C ALA A 78 9.35 -3.25 13.82
N LYS A 79 9.14 -3.88 12.66
CA LYS A 79 8.82 -3.27 11.37
C LYS A 79 7.82 -4.16 10.65
N PHE A 80 6.81 -3.57 10.02
CA PHE A 80 5.76 -4.35 9.38
C PHE A 80 5.64 -4.11 7.87
N TRP A 81 5.74 -5.20 7.09
CA TRP A 81 5.51 -5.23 5.66
C TRP A 81 4.21 -5.97 5.40
N GLY A 82 3.19 -5.23 4.95
CA GLY A 82 1.80 -5.62 5.10
C GLY A 82 0.95 -5.44 3.86
N VAL A 83 -0.30 -5.89 4.00
CA VAL A 83 -1.36 -5.70 3.00
C VAL A 83 -2.68 -5.31 3.64
N ASN A 84 -3.53 -4.65 2.86
CA ASN A 84 -4.94 -4.46 3.22
C ASN A 84 -5.80 -5.60 2.68
N LEU A 85 -6.72 -6.08 3.51
CA LEU A 85 -7.89 -6.84 3.10
C LEU A 85 -9.13 -6.00 3.41
N HIS A 86 -9.90 -5.68 2.37
CA HIS A 86 -11.16 -4.98 2.57
C HIS A 86 -12.23 -5.99 3.02
N SER A 87 -12.90 -5.68 4.14
CA SER A 87 -14.00 -6.46 4.72
C SER A 87 -14.94 -7.08 3.69
N ASN A 88 -15.44 -6.26 2.76
CA ASN A 88 -16.32 -6.62 1.67
C ASN A 88 -15.72 -7.78 0.87
N ARG A 89 -16.17 -8.98 1.27
CA ARG A 89 -15.81 -10.33 0.80
C ARG A 89 -14.40 -10.84 1.16
N ALA A 90 -13.41 -10.03 1.52
CA ALA A 90 -12.04 -10.54 1.74
C ALA A 90 -11.61 -10.79 3.20
N CYS A 91 -12.14 -10.10 4.21
CA CYS A 91 -11.81 -10.42 5.62
C CYS A 91 -12.49 -11.72 6.13
N PHE A 92 -13.38 -12.32 5.33
CA PHE A 92 -14.21 -13.46 5.73
C PHE A 92 -14.03 -14.66 4.78
N PRO A 93 -12.82 -15.22 4.59
CA PRO A 93 -12.62 -16.44 3.81
C PRO A 93 -13.41 -17.64 4.40
N SER A 94 -13.57 -18.72 3.63
CA SER A 94 -13.89 -20.03 4.22
C SER A 94 -12.67 -20.60 4.96
N ARG A 95 -12.87 -21.61 5.82
CA ARG A 95 -11.77 -22.21 6.60
C ARG A 95 -10.61 -22.72 5.73
N ARG A 96 -10.89 -23.24 4.53
CA ARG A 96 -9.85 -23.65 3.59
C ARG A 96 -9.08 -22.45 3.04
N GLN A 97 -9.80 -21.45 2.51
CA GLN A 97 -9.20 -20.22 1.97
C GLN A 97 -8.38 -19.50 3.05
N ALA A 98 -8.80 -19.51 4.32
CA ALA A 98 -8.06 -18.93 5.45
C ALA A 98 -6.67 -19.56 5.63
N VAL A 99 -6.58 -20.90 5.63
CA VAL A 99 -5.32 -21.64 5.74
C VAL A 99 -4.42 -21.36 4.53
N ASP A 100 -4.99 -21.47 3.32
CA ASP A 100 -4.25 -21.29 2.06
C ASP A 100 -3.74 -19.85 1.89
N ALA A 101 -4.53 -18.84 2.28
CA ALA A 101 -4.18 -17.42 2.21
C ALA A 101 -3.19 -17.00 3.30
N ALA A 102 -3.36 -17.45 4.55
CA ALA A 102 -2.42 -17.12 5.63
C ALA A 102 -1.01 -17.65 5.33
N LYS A 103 -0.91 -18.90 4.86
CA LYS A 103 0.35 -19.47 4.37
C LYS A 103 0.90 -18.73 3.15
N ARG A 104 0.04 -18.29 2.21
CA ARG A 104 0.48 -17.52 1.04
C ARG A 104 1.08 -16.16 1.42
N LEU A 105 0.44 -15.45 2.36
CA LEU A 105 0.92 -14.16 2.85
C LEU A 105 2.26 -14.31 3.60
N ALA A 106 2.43 -15.35 4.42
CA ALA A 106 3.71 -15.63 5.06
C ALA A 106 4.82 -15.95 4.04
N GLN A 107 4.52 -16.77 3.04
CA GLN A 107 5.40 -17.05 1.91
C GLN A 107 5.78 -15.79 1.11
N LEU A 108 4.90 -14.80 1.04
CA LEU A 108 5.16 -13.48 0.45
C LEU A 108 6.00 -12.54 1.35
N GLY A 109 6.39 -12.96 2.56
CA GLY A 109 7.08 -12.13 3.54
C GLY A 109 6.16 -11.08 4.20
N CYS A 110 4.84 -11.24 4.10
CA CYS A 110 3.86 -10.32 4.66
C CYS A 110 3.63 -10.64 6.15
N ASN A 111 4.09 -9.77 7.06
CA ASN A 111 4.02 -10.00 8.51
C ASN A 111 2.89 -9.23 9.22
N ILE A 112 2.05 -8.47 8.49
CA ILE A 112 0.84 -7.85 9.04
C ILE A 112 -0.31 -7.75 8.01
N VAL A 113 -1.55 -7.83 8.47
CA VAL A 113 -2.75 -7.58 7.66
C VAL A 113 -3.62 -6.51 8.31
N ARG A 114 -3.93 -5.45 7.56
CA ARG A 114 -4.98 -4.49 7.94
C ARG A 114 -6.34 -5.02 7.52
N MET A 115 -7.20 -5.27 8.50
CA MET A 115 -8.56 -5.78 8.29
C MET A 115 -9.53 -4.61 8.28
N HIS A 116 -9.77 -4.10 7.08
CA HIS A 116 -10.27 -2.76 6.82
C HIS A 116 -11.80 -2.71 6.63
N PHE A 117 -12.46 -1.65 7.10
CA PHE A 117 -13.92 -1.43 6.98
C PHE A 117 -14.79 -2.58 7.54
N LEU A 118 -14.36 -3.24 8.62
CA LEU A 118 -15.11 -4.37 9.23
C LEU A 118 -16.55 -3.99 9.59
N ASP A 119 -16.81 -2.72 9.89
CA ASP A 119 -18.10 -2.12 10.24
C ASP A 119 -19.13 -2.03 9.09
N ASN A 120 -18.93 -2.75 7.98
CA ASN A 120 -19.96 -3.01 6.97
C ASN A 120 -21.09 -3.93 7.51
N GLU A 121 -22.25 -3.89 6.84
CA GLU A 121 -23.36 -4.82 7.08
C GLU A 121 -23.00 -6.24 6.59
N ALA A 122 -23.32 -7.28 7.37
CA ALA A 122 -23.13 -8.68 7.02
C ALA A 122 -23.95 -9.06 5.78
N PRO A 123 -23.40 -9.84 4.81
CA PRO A 123 -22.13 -10.56 4.85
C PRO A 123 -20.91 -9.80 4.30
N ALA A 124 -20.99 -8.47 4.10
CA ALA A 124 -19.86 -7.65 3.66
C ALA A 124 -19.00 -7.13 4.82
N GLY A 125 -19.52 -7.12 6.04
CA GLY A 125 -18.78 -6.82 7.28
C GLY A 125 -19.28 -7.64 8.46
N ILE A 126 -19.08 -7.14 9.68
CA ILE A 126 -19.46 -7.81 10.94
C ILE A 126 -20.75 -7.26 11.58
N ILE A 127 -21.33 -6.16 11.10
CA ILE A 127 -22.59 -5.63 11.68
C ILE A 127 -23.77 -6.49 11.22
N ASP A 128 -24.60 -6.95 12.14
CA ASP A 128 -25.74 -7.80 11.80
C ASP A 128 -26.82 -7.04 11.02
N SER A 129 -27.14 -7.54 9.83
CA SER A 129 -28.09 -6.91 8.90
C SER A 129 -29.56 -7.25 9.20
N SER A 130 -29.85 -8.20 10.08
CA SER A 130 -31.23 -8.57 10.46
C SER A 130 -31.89 -7.61 11.45
N TYR A 131 -31.10 -6.81 12.18
CA TYR A 131 -31.58 -5.83 13.16
C TYR A 131 -31.94 -4.49 12.50
N ASN A 132 -32.87 -3.74 13.12
CA ASN A 132 -33.27 -2.39 12.68
C ASN A 132 -32.31 -1.28 13.18
N ASP A 133 -31.22 -1.67 13.82
CA ASP A 133 -30.10 -0.85 14.29
C ASP A 133 -28.77 -1.45 13.81
N SER A 134 -27.65 -0.82 14.14
CA SER A 134 -26.29 -1.27 13.79
C SER A 134 -25.43 -1.61 15.01
N GLN A 135 -26.05 -2.02 16.12
CA GLN A 135 -25.42 -2.23 17.44
C GLN A 135 -25.16 -3.71 17.79
N HIS A 136 -25.33 -4.63 16.83
CA HIS A 136 -25.16 -6.08 16.99
C HIS A 136 -24.09 -6.62 16.04
N LEU A 137 -23.25 -7.54 16.53
CA LEU A 137 -22.24 -8.25 15.73
C LEU A 137 -22.80 -9.57 15.21
N SER A 138 -22.56 -9.87 13.93
CA SER A 138 -23.05 -11.07 13.26
C SER A 138 -22.16 -12.27 13.55
N ALA A 139 -22.64 -13.21 14.35
CA ALA A 139 -21.86 -14.35 14.85
C ALA A 139 -21.20 -15.19 13.74
N GLY A 140 -21.88 -15.37 12.60
CA GLY A 140 -21.33 -16.13 11.45
C GLY A 140 -20.19 -15.41 10.70
N GLN A 141 -20.12 -14.08 10.78
CA GLN A 141 -19.02 -13.29 10.22
C GLN A 141 -17.86 -13.22 11.21
N MET A 142 -18.16 -13.11 12.51
CA MET A 142 -17.15 -13.22 13.57
C MET A 142 -16.43 -14.57 13.54
N ASP A 143 -17.12 -15.71 13.41
CA ASP A 143 -16.45 -17.03 13.29
C ASP A 143 -15.44 -17.11 12.14
N ARG A 144 -15.77 -16.51 10.98
CA ARG A 144 -14.90 -16.48 9.79
C ARG A 144 -13.71 -15.55 9.99
N LEU A 145 -13.92 -14.38 10.61
CA LEU A 145 -12.88 -13.43 10.97
C LEU A 145 -11.92 -14.04 12.01
N ASP A 146 -12.48 -14.61 13.08
CA ASP A 146 -11.75 -15.24 14.18
C ASP A 146 -10.86 -16.37 13.70
N TYR A 147 -11.41 -17.28 12.88
CA TYR A 147 -10.67 -18.40 12.33
C TYR A 147 -9.54 -17.94 11.40
N PHE A 148 -9.76 -16.86 10.64
CA PHE A 148 -8.73 -16.31 9.77
C PHE A 148 -7.62 -15.59 10.55
N ILE A 149 -7.96 -14.79 11.58
CA ILE A 149 -6.96 -14.21 12.51
C ILE A 149 -6.13 -15.31 13.17
N TYR A 150 -6.74 -16.44 13.56
CA TYR A 150 -6.03 -17.58 14.12
C TYR A 150 -5.06 -18.24 13.12
N GLU A 151 -5.45 -18.41 11.85
CA GLU A 151 -4.55 -18.92 10.81
C GLU A 151 -3.43 -17.92 10.46
N LEU A 152 -3.71 -16.62 10.41
CA LEU A 152 -2.67 -15.57 10.27
C LEU A 152 -1.67 -15.62 11.43
N LYS A 153 -2.17 -15.67 12.68
CA LYS A 153 -1.36 -15.79 13.90
C LYS A 153 -0.40 -16.97 13.85
N LYS A 154 -0.89 -18.15 13.45
CA LYS A 154 -0.07 -19.38 13.33
C LYS A 154 1.10 -19.24 12.36
N ASN A 155 0.96 -18.42 11.32
CA ASN A 155 1.97 -18.21 10.29
C ASN A 155 2.81 -16.92 10.53
N GLY A 156 2.81 -16.37 11.76
CA GLY A 156 3.66 -15.23 12.12
C GLY A 156 3.14 -13.87 11.64
N ILE A 157 1.88 -13.78 11.23
CA ILE A 157 1.27 -12.57 10.67
C ILE A 157 0.39 -11.90 11.72
N TYR A 158 0.70 -10.63 12.02
CA TYR A 158 -0.07 -9.78 12.93
C TYR A 158 -1.30 -9.17 12.24
N VAL A 159 -2.20 -8.54 13.00
CA VAL A 159 -3.38 -7.83 12.47
C VAL A 159 -3.55 -6.43 13.07
N CYS A 160 -4.20 -5.53 12.33
CA CYS A 160 -4.70 -4.25 12.82
C CYS A 160 -6.11 -3.94 12.27
N PHE A 161 -6.83 -3.03 12.93
CA PHE A 161 -8.26 -2.77 12.72
C PHE A 161 -8.62 -1.28 12.75
N ASP A 162 -9.64 -0.88 12.00
CA ASP A 162 -10.43 0.33 12.23
C ASP A 162 -11.45 0.07 13.37
N VAL A 163 -11.30 0.64 14.57
CA VAL A 163 -12.06 0.16 15.76
C VAL A 163 -13.30 0.95 16.19
N LEU A 164 -13.51 2.19 15.75
CA LEU A 164 -14.65 3.01 16.23
C LEU A 164 -15.96 2.82 15.44
N GLY A 165 -15.99 1.94 14.43
CA GLY A 165 -17.20 1.64 13.66
C GLY A 165 -17.80 2.87 12.97
N ILE A 166 -16.95 3.72 12.41
CA ILE A 166 -17.29 4.98 11.72
C ILE A 166 -16.51 5.12 10.40
N SER A 167 -16.21 4.00 9.76
CA SER A 167 -15.40 3.94 8.53
C SER A 167 -16.27 3.52 7.34
N ALA A 168 -17.14 2.51 7.50
CA ALA A 168 -18.15 2.11 6.51
C ALA A 168 -19.57 1.91 7.08
N ARG A 169 -19.75 2.02 8.41
CA ARG A 169 -21.03 1.81 9.11
C ARG A 169 -22.17 2.63 8.52
N LYS A 170 -23.30 1.96 8.30
CA LYS A 170 -24.56 2.57 7.91
C LYS A 170 -25.50 2.56 9.11
N PHE A 171 -25.86 3.74 9.59
CA PHE A 171 -26.82 3.89 10.68
C PHE A 171 -28.25 3.60 10.18
N LYS A 172 -29.08 3.02 11.05
CA LYS A 172 -30.46 2.64 10.80
C LYS A 172 -31.39 3.34 11.82
N PRO A 173 -32.73 3.35 11.63
CA PRO A 173 -33.64 4.05 12.54
C PRO A 173 -33.54 3.62 14.02
N GLY A 174 -33.28 2.33 14.29
CA GLY A 174 -33.10 1.80 15.65
C GLY A 174 -31.83 2.26 16.36
N ASP A 175 -30.88 2.89 15.67
CA ASP A 175 -29.71 3.50 16.30
C ASP A 175 -30.07 4.79 17.07
N ASN A 176 -31.25 5.37 16.84
CA ASN A 176 -31.71 6.64 17.40
C ASN A 176 -30.79 7.83 17.08
N VAL A 177 -30.10 7.76 15.94
CA VAL A 177 -29.37 8.88 15.32
C VAL A 177 -30.36 9.76 14.54
N VAL A 178 -30.08 11.05 14.39
CA VAL A 178 -30.96 12.00 13.67
C VAL A 178 -30.76 11.86 12.16
N GLU A 179 -31.85 11.76 11.39
CA GLU A 179 -31.82 11.66 9.91
C GLU A 179 -30.78 10.64 9.37
N PRO A 180 -30.75 9.38 9.88
CA PRO A 180 -29.68 8.43 9.57
C PRO A 180 -29.64 8.07 8.07
N GLU A 181 -30.76 8.17 7.36
CA GLU A 181 -30.86 7.99 5.91
C GLU A 181 -30.19 9.10 5.09
N LYS A 182 -29.80 10.22 5.72
CA LYS A 182 -29.10 11.35 5.10
C LYS A 182 -27.62 11.43 5.48
N LEU A 183 -27.14 10.57 6.38
CA LEU A 183 -25.73 10.47 6.72
C LEU A 183 -24.98 9.66 5.65
N ARG A 184 -23.74 10.08 5.33
CA ARG A 184 -22.78 9.23 4.63
C ARG A 184 -22.43 8.04 5.54
N GLN A 185 -22.08 6.90 4.94
CA GLN A 185 -21.43 5.80 5.66
C GLN A 185 -20.25 6.32 6.50
N GLY A 186 -20.10 5.76 7.70
CA GLY A 186 -19.15 6.20 8.72
C GLY A 186 -19.52 7.48 9.47
N ALA A 187 -20.48 8.28 8.98
CA ALA A 187 -20.76 9.63 9.50
C ALA A 187 -19.49 10.51 9.60
N GLU A 188 -18.69 10.50 8.52
CA GLU A 188 -17.54 11.39 8.25
C GLU A 188 -17.83 12.83 8.69
N GLY A 189 -16.92 13.44 9.46
CA GLY A 189 -17.04 14.81 9.99
C GLY A 189 -18.09 15.00 11.11
N VAL A 190 -19.22 14.30 11.05
CA VAL A 190 -20.31 14.38 12.06
C VAL A 190 -19.94 13.65 13.36
N SER A 191 -19.22 12.53 13.22
CA SER A 191 -18.71 11.69 14.31
C SER A 191 -17.86 12.44 15.34
N PHE A 192 -17.16 13.50 14.95
CA PHE A 192 -16.35 14.33 15.85
C PHE A 192 -17.16 15.06 16.94
N PHE A 193 -18.45 15.32 16.72
CA PHE A 193 -19.26 16.15 17.62
C PHE A 193 -20.61 15.56 18.04
N ASN A 194 -21.28 14.73 17.23
CA ASN A 194 -22.59 14.20 17.62
C ASN A 194 -22.49 13.15 18.74
N GLY A 195 -23.00 13.48 19.92
CA GLY A 195 -22.87 12.64 21.13
C GLY A 195 -23.45 11.21 21.00
N ARG A 196 -24.54 11.01 20.25
CA ARG A 196 -25.11 9.68 20.03
C ARG A 196 -24.24 8.82 19.12
N ILE A 197 -23.65 9.40 18.08
CA ILE A 197 -22.67 8.70 17.24
C ILE A 197 -21.42 8.35 18.05
N LYS A 198 -20.91 9.25 18.91
CA LYS A 198 -19.81 8.94 19.84
C LYS A 198 -20.13 7.76 20.76
N GLU A 199 -21.32 7.75 21.36
CA GLU A 199 -21.79 6.64 22.21
C GLU A 199 -21.82 5.32 21.42
N LEU A 200 -22.34 5.33 20.20
CA LEU A 200 -22.41 4.16 19.32
C LEU A 200 -21.04 3.67 18.83
N SER A 201 -20.06 4.55 18.69
CA SER A 201 -18.65 4.21 18.44
C SER A 201 -18.00 3.58 19.65
N LYS A 202 -18.21 4.15 20.84
CA LYS A 202 -17.71 3.60 22.11
C LYS A 202 -18.27 2.18 22.36
N LYS A 203 -19.59 2.00 22.17
CA LYS A 203 -20.24 0.69 22.24
C LYS A 203 -19.62 -0.31 21.26
N PHE A 204 -19.51 0.05 19.97
CA PHE A 204 -18.95 -0.83 18.94
C PHE A 204 -17.50 -1.24 19.25
N ALA A 205 -16.66 -0.30 19.67
CA ALA A 205 -15.27 -0.59 20.05
C ALA A 205 -15.17 -1.56 21.23
N LEU A 206 -16.03 -1.39 22.25
CA LEU A 206 -16.12 -2.32 23.38
C LEU A 206 -16.64 -3.70 22.96
N ASP A 207 -17.77 -3.79 22.24
CA ASP A 207 -18.33 -5.05 21.77
C ASP A 207 -17.32 -5.83 20.93
N PHE A 208 -16.66 -5.15 19.97
CA PHE A 208 -15.71 -5.78 19.06
C PHE A 208 -14.42 -6.20 19.75
N LEU A 209 -13.80 -5.34 20.57
CA LEU A 209 -12.50 -5.64 21.16
C LEU A 209 -12.60 -6.58 22.37
N SER A 210 -13.72 -6.58 23.10
CA SER A 210 -13.95 -7.52 24.21
C SER A 210 -14.42 -8.91 23.75
N HIS A 211 -14.89 -9.06 22.50
CA HIS A 211 -15.21 -10.35 21.89
C HIS A 211 -14.03 -11.33 22.01
N VAL A 212 -14.34 -12.58 22.39
CA VAL A 212 -13.35 -13.65 22.57
C VAL A 212 -13.29 -14.50 21.30
N ASN A 213 -12.12 -14.51 20.66
CA ASN A 213 -11.85 -15.39 19.54
C ASN A 213 -11.79 -16.85 20.02
N PRO A 214 -12.69 -17.75 19.59
CA PRO A 214 -12.78 -19.10 20.13
C PRO A 214 -11.62 -20.02 19.68
N TYR A 215 -10.77 -19.58 18.75
CA TYR A 215 -9.62 -20.33 18.26
C TYR A 215 -8.30 -19.93 18.94
N THR A 216 -8.16 -18.68 19.39
CA THR A 216 -7.02 -18.26 20.22
C THR A 216 -7.30 -18.32 21.72
N GLY A 217 -8.58 -18.29 22.14
CA GLY A 217 -9.01 -18.23 23.53
C GLY A 217 -8.90 -16.84 24.17
N ASN A 218 -8.42 -15.83 23.43
CA ASN A 218 -8.23 -14.46 23.90
C ASN A 218 -9.35 -13.55 23.39
N SER A 219 -9.69 -12.50 24.14
CA SER A 219 -10.31 -11.32 23.53
C SER A 219 -9.29 -10.46 22.79
N TYR A 220 -9.70 -9.66 21.81
CA TYR A 220 -8.76 -8.82 21.07
C TYR A 220 -8.03 -7.79 21.96
N LEU A 221 -8.65 -7.33 23.07
CA LEU A 221 -7.99 -6.56 24.15
C LEU A 221 -6.80 -7.30 24.81
N ASN A 222 -6.74 -8.62 24.69
CA ASN A 222 -5.77 -9.51 25.31
C ASN A 222 -5.02 -10.40 24.30
N GLU A 223 -5.03 -10.06 23.02
CA GLU A 223 -4.43 -10.86 21.95
C GLU A 223 -3.22 -10.12 21.33
N PRO A 224 -1.97 -10.47 21.69
CA PRO A 224 -0.77 -9.79 21.17
C PRO A 224 -0.53 -9.97 19.66
N CYS A 225 -1.29 -10.83 18.98
CA CYS A 225 -1.33 -10.86 17.52
C CYS A 225 -2.00 -9.61 16.92
N VAL A 226 -2.82 -8.88 17.67
CA VAL A 226 -3.23 -7.52 17.32
C VAL A 226 -2.02 -6.61 17.57
N ALA A 227 -1.45 -6.03 16.52
CA ALA A 227 -0.25 -5.20 16.64
C ALA A 227 -0.60 -3.79 17.13
N PHE A 228 -1.65 -3.18 16.57
CA PHE A 228 -2.13 -1.84 16.90
C PHE A 228 -3.56 -1.64 16.38
N VAL A 229 -4.19 -0.52 16.74
CA VAL A 229 -5.53 -0.15 16.29
C VAL A 229 -5.58 1.29 15.77
N GLU A 230 -6.34 1.53 14.72
CA GLU A 230 -6.71 2.86 14.22
C GLU A 230 -8.10 3.21 14.71
N MET A 231 -8.35 4.47 15.09
CA MET A 231 -9.72 4.87 15.45
C MET A 231 -10.66 4.83 14.25
N THR A 232 -10.29 5.42 13.12
CA THR A 232 -11.18 5.63 11.96
C THR A 232 -10.41 5.88 10.67
N ASN A 233 -10.93 5.38 9.56
CA ASN A 233 -10.33 5.57 8.23
C ASN A 233 -10.71 6.92 7.60
N GLU A 234 -9.73 7.62 7.01
CA GLU A 234 -9.85 8.83 6.18
C GLU A 234 -10.82 9.93 6.70
N ASN A 235 -10.97 10.05 8.03
CA ASN A 235 -11.97 10.91 8.65
C ASN A 235 -11.28 12.08 9.36
N THR A 236 -11.47 13.30 8.85
CA THR A 236 -10.78 14.52 9.32
C THR A 236 -11.65 15.75 9.17
N MET A 237 -11.50 16.69 10.11
CA MET A 237 -12.17 17.99 10.08
C MET A 237 -11.54 18.95 9.06
N PHE A 238 -10.38 18.65 8.49
CA PHE A 238 -9.68 19.56 7.58
C PHE A 238 -10.10 19.40 6.10
N LEU A 239 -10.93 18.40 5.77
CA LEU A 239 -11.50 18.24 4.43
C LEU A 239 -12.52 19.35 4.12
N LYS A 240 -12.12 20.28 3.24
CA LYS A 240 -12.84 21.50 2.82
C LYS A 240 -14.32 21.32 2.40
N HIS A 241 -14.75 20.09 2.11
CA HIS A 241 -16.12 19.77 1.68
C HIS A 241 -16.95 19.00 2.72
N ALA A 242 -16.40 18.55 3.85
CA ALA A 242 -17.13 17.77 4.86
C ALA A 242 -18.40 18.50 5.33
N TYR A 243 -18.24 19.71 5.89
CA TYR A 243 -19.33 20.56 6.37
C TYR A 243 -20.40 20.86 5.32
N SER A 244 -20.00 21.10 4.06
CA SER A 244 -20.94 21.42 3.00
C SER A 244 -21.95 20.28 2.74
N ARG A 245 -21.56 19.03 3.01
CA ARG A 245 -22.35 17.82 2.78
C ARG A 245 -23.25 17.42 3.95
N PHE A 246 -23.05 18.00 5.15
CA PHE A 246 -23.85 17.66 6.33
C PHE A 246 -25.36 17.96 6.11
N PRO A 247 -26.28 17.15 6.65
CA PRO A 247 -27.70 17.49 6.74
C PRO A 247 -27.94 18.77 7.56
N ALA A 248 -29.13 19.37 7.42
CA ALA A 248 -29.43 20.69 7.99
C ALA A 248 -29.38 20.72 9.54
N SER A 249 -29.77 19.62 10.20
CA SER A 249 -29.64 19.40 11.64
C SER A 249 -28.18 19.54 12.11
N TYR A 250 -27.29 18.71 11.56
CA TYR A 250 -25.86 18.68 11.90
C TYR A 250 -25.11 19.97 11.56
N LYS A 251 -25.61 20.78 10.61
CA LYS A 251 -25.11 22.15 10.36
C LYS A 251 -25.46 23.10 11.52
N GLN A 252 -26.68 23.04 12.04
CA GLN A 252 -27.07 23.84 13.21
C GLN A 252 -26.29 23.44 14.47
N ASP A 253 -26.02 22.14 14.66
CA ASP A 253 -25.18 21.63 15.75
C ASP A 253 -23.75 22.21 15.71
N ILE A 254 -23.07 22.13 14.56
CA ILE A 254 -21.70 22.66 14.47
C ILE A 254 -21.65 24.20 14.48
N GLU A 255 -22.65 24.89 13.91
CA GLU A 255 -22.79 26.34 14.06
C GLU A 255 -23.06 26.79 15.51
N LYS A 256 -23.66 25.92 16.34
CA LYS A 256 -23.83 26.17 17.77
C LYS A 256 -22.49 25.98 18.50
N LEU A 257 -21.78 24.88 18.24
CA LEU A 257 -20.47 24.60 18.83
C LEU A 257 -19.43 25.68 18.49
N TRP A 258 -19.47 26.23 17.28
CA TRP A 258 -18.68 27.39 16.87
C TRP A 258 -18.95 28.64 17.74
N ARG A 259 -20.24 28.91 18.05
CA ARG A 259 -20.64 30.02 18.92
C ARG A 259 -20.21 29.80 20.36
N GLU A 260 -20.37 28.59 20.90
CA GLU A 260 -19.95 28.22 22.25
C GLU A 260 -18.41 28.27 22.40
N TRP A 261 -17.66 27.80 21.40
CA TRP A 261 -16.20 27.92 21.31
C TRP A 261 -15.74 29.38 21.29
N GLY A 262 -16.39 30.24 20.50
CA GLY A 262 -16.05 31.66 20.43
C GLY A 262 -16.19 32.38 21.77
N ILE A 263 -17.27 32.11 22.49
CA ILE A 263 -17.51 32.60 23.85
C ILE A 263 -16.43 32.09 24.81
N ALA A 264 -16.11 30.79 24.78
CA ALA A 264 -15.09 30.19 25.63
C ALA A 264 -13.67 30.74 25.34
N LYS A 265 -13.39 31.15 24.10
CA LYS A 265 -12.14 31.80 23.66
C LYS A 265 -12.15 33.33 23.85
N GLY A 266 -13.22 33.92 24.39
CA GLY A 266 -13.34 35.37 24.60
C GLY A 266 -13.39 36.19 23.31
N LYS A 267 -13.70 35.59 22.16
CA LYS A 267 -13.82 36.28 20.87
C LYS A 267 -15.04 37.24 20.95
N LYS A 268 -14.82 38.54 20.76
CA LYS A 268 -15.89 39.55 20.82
C LYS A 268 -16.85 39.48 19.62
N GLU A 269 -16.30 39.11 18.46
CA GLU A 269 -17.02 38.87 17.22
C GLU A 269 -16.47 37.57 16.60
N LEU A 270 -17.37 36.72 16.09
CA LEU A 270 -17.00 35.54 15.32
C LEU A 270 -17.04 35.87 13.85
N ALA A 271 -15.86 36.11 13.28
CA ALA A 271 -15.70 36.24 11.84
C ALA A 271 -15.53 34.86 11.20
N SER A 272 -16.11 34.68 10.01
CA SER A 272 -15.79 33.55 9.12
C SER A 272 -14.44 33.84 8.46
N ASP A 273 -13.38 33.77 9.27
CA ASP A 273 -12.00 33.96 8.85
C ASP A 273 -11.18 32.67 9.01
N TRP A 274 -10.17 32.55 8.14
CA TRP A 274 -9.35 31.36 7.99
C TRP A 274 -8.59 30.97 9.28
N GLN A 275 -8.23 31.92 10.13
CA GLN A 275 -7.49 31.63 11.36
C GLN A 275 -8.44 31.06 12.43
N GLN A 276 -9.57 31.73 12.67
CA GLN A 276 -10.53 31.30 13.69
C GLN A 276 -11.20 29.97 13.31
N GLU A 277 -11.56 29.78 12.04
CA GLU A 277 -12.11 28.51 11.55
C GLU A 277 -11.12 27.36 11.78
N ARG A 278 -9.85 27.51 11.39
CA ARG A 278 -8.81 26.50 11.63
C ARG A 278 -8.57 26.22 13.10
N GLU A 279 -8.59 27.26 13.95
CA GLU A 279 -8.46 27.11 15.39
C GLU A 279 -9.62 26.26 15.95
N PHE A 280 -10.87 26.54 15.59
CA PHE A 280 -12.03 25.75 16.02
C PHE A 280 -11.98 24.30 15.53
N LEU A 281 -11.71 24.07 14.24
CA LEU A 281 -11.66 22.71 13.69
C LEU A 281 -10.54 21.86 14.30
N TYR A 282 -9.39 22.48 14.60
CA TYR A 282 -8.34 21.84 15.39
C TYR A 282 -8.81 21.46 16.79
N ASN A 283 -9.37 22.39 17.57
CA ASN A 283 -9.86 22.10 18.93
C ASN A 283 -10.93 20.98 18.93
N LEU A 284 -11.79 20.92 17.90
CA LEU A 284 -12.86 19.93 17.81
C LEU A 284 -12.36 18.52 17.43
N GLN A 285 -11.40 18.43 16.51
CA GLN A 285 -10.73 17.15 16.18
C GLN A 285 -9.86 16.65 17.34
N ASP A 286 -9.02 17.50 17.91
CA ASP A 286 -8.12 17.18 19.04
C ASP A 286 -8.90 16.70 20.27
N GLY A 287 -9.98 17.43 20.63
CA GLY A 287 -10.84 17.08 21.74
C GLY A 287 -11.53 15.72 21.55
N TYR A 288 -12.02 15.42 20.35
CA TYR A 288 -12.62 14.12 20.03
C TYR A 288 -11.60 12.97 20.07
N GLN A 289 -10.44 13.14 19.43
CA GLN A 289 -9.42 12.10 19.38
C GLN A 289 -8.95 11.74 20.80
N ARG A 290 -8.75 12.74 21.67
CA ARG A 290 -8.44 12.52 23.08
C ARG A 290 -9.58 11.82 23.84
N GLU A 291 -10.83 12.26 23.65
CA GLU A 291 -12.02 11.62 24.26
C GLU A 291 -12.14 10.13 23.90
N MET A 292 -11.79 9.75 22.67
CA MET A 292 -11.82 8.38 22.20
C MET A 292 -10.56 7.59 22.59
N TYR A 293 -9.38 8.22 22.64
CA TYR A 293 -8.15 7.63 23.17
C TYR A 293 -8.30 7.23 24.65
N ASP A 294 -8.74 8.17 25.48
CA ASP A 294 -8.97 7.96 26.92
C ASP A 294 -10.03 6.87 27.14
N TYR A 295 -11.05 6.79 26.27
CA TYR A 295 -12.03 5.70 26.30
C TYR A 295 -11.43 4.33 25.92
N LEU A 296 -10.68 4.24 24.82
CA LEU A 296 -10.05 2.99 24.39
C LEU A 296 -9.05 2.47 25.45
N ARG A 297 -8.30 3.38 26.08
CA ARG A 297 -7.44 3.05 27.24
C ARG A 297 -8.26 2.60 28.46
N SER A 298 -9.41 3.23 28.75
CA SER A 298 -10.23 2.85 29.91
C SER A 298 -10.94 1.49 29.77
N ILE A 299 -11.23 1.04 28.55
CA ILE A 299 -11.71 -0.35 28.29
C ILE A 299 -10.57 -1.38 28.20
N GLY A 300 -9.32 -0.97 28.39
CA GLY A 300 -8.17 -1.88 28.50
C GLY A 300 -7.43 -2.18 27.19
N VAL A 301 -7.52 -1.33 26.15
CA VAL A 301 -6.65 -1.45 24.97
C VAL A 301 -5.19 -1.25 25.42
N LYS A 302 -4.33 -2.22 25.13
CA LYS A 302 -2.89 -2.22 25.52
C LYS A 302 -1.97 -1.74 24.40
N VAL A 303 -2.27 -2.16 23.17
CA VAL A 303 -1.50 -1.88 21.95
C VAL A 303 -1.46 -0.38 21.61
N PRO A 304 -0.58 0.10 20.70
CA PRO A 304 -0.60 1.47 20.22
C PRO A 304 -1.93 1.80 19.54
N ILE A 305 -2.41 3.03 19.76
CA ILE A 305 -3.62 3.57 19.14
C ILE A 305 -3.21 4.70 18.19
N GLY A 306 -3.73 4.69 16.97
CA GLY A 306 -3.64 5.79 15.99
C GLY A 306 -4.98 6.51 15.84
N ALA A 307 -4.94 7.74 15.33
CA ALA A 307 -6.15 8.53 15.07
C ALA A 307 -6.80 8.13 13.73
N SER A 308 -6.50 8.90 12.68
CA SER A 308 -6.87 8.59 11.31
C SER A 308 -5.64 8.68 10.40
N ASN A 309 -5.79 8.17 9.19
CA ASN A 309 -4.72 7.81 8.27
C ASN A 309 -4.63 8.71 7.04
N LEU A 310 -5.28 9.89 7.09
CA LEU A 310 -5.22 10.90 6.04
C LEU A 310 -4.96 12.31 6.62
N PRO A 311 -3.75 12.57 7.15
CA PRO A 311 -3.38 13.89 7.69
C PRO A 311 -3.34 14.92 6.56
N TYR A 312 -4.47 15.63 6.39
CA TYR A 312 -4.69 16.50 5.24
C TYR A 312 -3.71 17.69 5.22
N ASP A 313 -3.44 18.24 6.40
CA ASP A 313 -2.42 19.27 6.66
C ASP A 313 -1.76 19.12 8.05
N ASN A 314 -0.90 20.08 8.41
CA ASN A 314 -0.15 20.09 9.67
C ASN A 314 -0.99 20.26 10.95
N LEU A 315 -2.20 20.84 10.91
CA LEU A 315 -3.07 20.87 12.10
C LEU A 315 -3.80 19.55 12.31
N CYS A 316 -4.16 18.86 11.21
CA CYS A 316 -4.60 17.48 11.28
C CYS A 316 -3.50 16.60 11.90
N LEU A 317 -2.30 16.63 11.29
CA LEU A 317 -1.16 15.85 11.75
C LEU A 317 -0.74 16.16 13.20
N LEU A 318 -0.88 17.41 13.66
CA LEU A 318 -0.66 17.78 15.05
C LEU A 318 -1.62 17.04 15.98
N ALA A 319 -2.93 17.08 15.70
CA ALA A 319 -3.93 16.36 16.48
C ALA A 319 -3.66 14.84 16.47
N ASP A 320 -3.42 14.29 15.28
CA ASP A 320 -3.12 12.87 15.07
C ASP A 320 -1.85 12.45 15.85
N SER A 321 -0.81 13.29 15.89
CA SER A 321 0.45 13.05 16.61
C SER A 321 0.35 13.06 18.14
N ARG A 322 -0.81 13.39 18.72
CA ARG A 322 -1.07 13.17 20.15
C ARG A 322 -1.29 11.69 20.46
N MET A 323 -1.73 10.89 19.49
CA MET A 323 -1.84 9.43 19.60
C MET A 323 -0.47 8.76 19.55
N ASP A 324 -0.39 7.42 19.63
CA ASP A 324 0.89 6.74 19.81
C ASP A 324 1.78 6.74 18.56
N PHE A 325 1.18 6.74 17.38
CA PHE A 325 1.84 6.77 16.07
C PHE A 325 1.12 7.72 15.09
N THR A 326 1.81 8.09 14.01
CA THR A 326 1.24 8.82 12.87
C THR A 326 1.15 7.91 11.64
N ASP A 327 0.26 8.27 10.72
CA ASP A 327 -0.13 7.45 9.58
C ASP A 327 -0.46 8.35 8.37
N THR A 328 -0.46 7.81 7.15
CA THR A 328 -0.81 8.54 5.93
C THR A 328 -1.08 7.59 4.74
N HIS A 329 -2.00 7.97 3.86
CA HIS A 329 -2.24 7.30 2.57
C HIS A 329 -1.47 7.99 1.42
N ALA A 330 -0.91 7.21 0.49
CA ALA A 330 -0.16 7.73 -0.64
C ALA A 330 -0.29 6.87 -1.91
N TYR A 331 -1.03 7.37 -2.90
CA TYR A 331 -1.24 6.70 -4.19
C TYR A 331 -0.52 7.42 -5.33
N TRP A 332 -0.01 6.65 -6.30
CA TRP A 332 0.57 7.19 -7.54
C TRP A 332 -0.34 6.92 -8.74
N ASP A 333 -0.52 7.94 -9.59
CA ASP A 333 -1.33 7.88 -10.82
C ASP A 333 -2.80 7.41 -10.65
N LEU A 334 -3.35 7.61 -9.44
CA LEU A 334 -4.76 7.40 -9.14
C LEU A 334 -5.63 8.44 -9.86
N SER A 335 -6.56 7.98 -10.71
CA SER A 335 -7.56 8.86 -11.36
C SER A 335 -8.84 8.97 -10.53
N ASP A 336 -9.53 10.08 -10.77
CA ASP A 336 -10.90 10.39 -10.39
C ASP A 336 -11.99 9.50 -11.05
N LYS A 337 -11.65 8.56 -11.94
CA LYS A 337 -12.61 7.79 -12.77
C LYS A 337 -12.25 6.31 -12.95
N LEU A 338 -13.29 5.49 -13.13
CA LEU A 338 -13.22 4.01 -13.16
C LEU A 338 -12.68 3.39 -14.47
N ASP A 339 -12.28 4.25 -15.41
CA ASP A 339 -11.91 3.93 -16.79
C ASP A 339 -10.70 4.73 -17.30
N LYS A 340 -10.01 5.48 -16.42
CA LYS A 340 -8.99 6.48 -16.79
C LYS A 340 -7.76 6.40 -15.89
N ILE A 341 -6.57 6.71 -16.42
CA ILE A 341 -5.31 7.00 -15.70
C ILE A 341 -4.51 8.09 -16.45
N HIS A 342 -3.41 8.61 -15.88
CA HIS A 342 -2.45 9.41 -16.67
C HIS A 342 -1.31 8.55 -17.27
N ASN A 343 -1.21 7.28 -16.88
CA ASN A 343 -0.19 6.29 -17.25
C ASN A 343 1.26 6.79 -17.11
N ARG A 344 1.54 7.48 -15.99
CA ARG A 344 2.84 8.13 -15.75
C ARG A 344 3.79 7.22 -14.97
N PRO A 345 5.04 7.01 -15.43
CA PRO A 345 6.07 6.39 -14.61
C PRO A 345 6.52 7.31 -13.47
N LEU A 346 6.54 6.78 -12.25
CA LEU A 346 6.99 7.43 -11.02
C LEU A 346 8.48 7.79 -11.09
N ILE A 347 9.32 6.90 -11.62
CA ILE A 347 10.77 7.13 -11.71
C ILE A 347 11.16 8.27 -12.66
N ARG A 348 10.30 8.65 -13.63
CA ARG A 348 10.52 9.84 -14.49
C ARG A 348 10.00 11.14 -13.90
N GLN A 349 9.35 11.11 -12.72
CA GLN A 349 8.99 12.33 -12.02
C GLN A 349 10.23 12.95 -11.37
N SER A 350 10.35 14.28 -11.37
CA SER A 350 11.33 14.93 -10.49
C SER A 350 11.09 14.49 -9.04
N HIS A 351 12.16 14.28 -8.27
CA HIS A 351 12.08 14.05 -6.82
C HIS A 351 11.50 15.27 -6.08
N LEU A 352 11.38 16.44 -6.73
CA LEU A 352 10.68 17.61 -6.22
C LEU A 352 9.18 17.66 -6.57
N ASN A 353 8.64 16.67 -7.30
CA ASN A 353 7.20 16.60 -7.51
C ASN A 353 6.52 16.27 -6.16
N PRO A 354 5.69 17.17 -5.60
CA PRO A 354 5.09 17.02 -4.27
C PRO A 354 4.11 15.84 -4.16
N MET A 355 3.75 15.22 -5.28
CA MET A 355 2.78 14.12 -5.38
C MET A 355 3.42 12.74 -5.57
N THR A 356 4.74 12.59 -5.49
CA THR A 356 5.37 11.25 -5.48
C THR A 356 5.12 10.54 -4.15
N LEU A 357 5.08 9.21 -4.18
CA LEU A 357 4.85 8.36 -3.00
C LEU A 357 5.72 8.78 -1.79
N VAL A 358 7.03 8.84 -1.99
CA VAL A 358 8.01 9.17 -0.93
C VAL A 358 7.78 10.56 -0.34
N ASN A 359 7.50 11.57 -1.18
CA ASN A 359 7.24 12.92 -0.70
C ASN A 359 5.94 12.97 0.13
N ILE A 360 4.84 12.39 -0.36
CA ILE A 360 3.55 12.36 0.38
C ILE A 360 3.73 11.63 1.72
N MET A 361 4.31 10.43 1.71
CA MET A 361 4.50 9.61 2.92
C MET A 361 5.35 10.34 3.97
N SER A 362 6.46 10.97 3.54
CA SER A 362 7.38 11.66 4.45
C SER A 362 6.74 12.85 5.20
N MET A 363 5.66 13.43 4.69
CA MET A 363 4.99 14.57 5.34
C MET A 363 4.35 14.22 6.69
N ALA A 364 4.15 12.93 7.00
CA ALA A 364 3.50 12.47 8.22
C ALA A 364 4.46 11.97 9.32
N LYS A 365 5.78 11.86 9.08
CA LYS A 365 6.72 11.45 10.14
C LYS A 365 6.87 12.61 11.14
N VAL A 366 6.46 12.38 12.38
CA VAL A 366 6.64 13.32 13.51
C VAL A 366 7.74 12.78 14.43
N LYS A 367 8.62 13.67 14.90
CA LYS A 367 9.69 13.33 15.86
C LYS A 367 9.09 12.65 17.10
N GLY A 368 9.60 11.49 17.47
CA GLY A 368 9.11 10.72 18.61
C GLY A 368 7.83 9.92 18.36
N ARG A 369 7.31 9.86 17.12
CA ARG A 369 6.21 8.98 16.72
C ARG A 369 6.65 7.98 15.63
N PRO A 370 6.27 6.70 15.72
CA PRO A 370 6.34 5.79 14.59
C PRO A 370 5.56 6.37 13.40
N LEU A 371 6.04 6.13 12.18
CA LEU A 371 5.24 6.38 10.98
C LEU A 371 4.86 5.05 10.36
N ILE A 372 3.56 4.87 10.13
CA ILE A 372 3.05 3.84 9.25
C ILE A 372 2.44 4.46 7.98
N VAL A 373 2.19 3.62 6.98
CA VAL A 373 1.49 3.99 5.75
C VAL A 373 0.47 2.89 5.49
N THR A 374 -0.74 3.04 6.02
CA THR A 374 -1.80 2.01 5.92
C THR A 374 -2.34 1.81 4.52
N GLU A 375 -2.14 2.74 3.59
CA GLU A 375 -2.50 2.53 2.18
C GLU A 375 -1.51 3.19 1.22
N TRP A 376 -0.93 2.39 0.32
CA TRP A 376 -0.14 2.91 -0.78
C TRP A 376 -0.18 2.02 -2.03
N GLY A 377 0.22 2.62 -3.15
CA GLY A 377 0.48 1.94 -4.42
C GLY A 377 0.25 2.83 -5.65
N SER A 378 0.80 2.41 -6.80
CA SER A 378 0.24 2.73 -8.12
C SER A 378 -0.78 1.65 -8.54
N ASN A 379 -1.75 2.04 -9.38
CA ASN A 379 -2.93 1.21 -9.67
C ASN A 379 -2.88 0.60 -11.08
N TRP A 380 -3.56 -0.54 -11.28
CA TRP A 380 -3.81 -1.05 -12.63
C TRP A 380 -4.84 -0.13 -13.35
N PRO A 381 -4.63 0.24 -14.63
CA PRO A 381 -3.64 -0.29 -15.58
C PRO A 381 -2.46 0.65 -15.86
N ASN A 382 -1.83 1.25 -14.84
CA ASN A 382 -0.53 1.90 -15.06
C ASN A 382 0.50 0.82 -15.48
N ASP A 383 1.16 1.04 -16.61
CA ASP A 383 2.10 0.08 -17.22
C ASP A 383 3.38 -0.10 -16.39
N TRP A 384 3.80 0.98 -15.73
CA TRP A 384 5.12 1.15 -15.10
C TRP A 384 5.17 0.66 -13.65
N ARG A 385 4.02 0.26 -13.09
CA ARG A 385 3.78 -0.08 -11.68
C ARG A 385 4.75 -1.09 -11.03
N ALA A 386 5.50 -1.85 -11.82
CA ALA A 386 6.62 -2.67 -11.34
C ALA A 386 7.73 -1.85 -10.63
N GLU A 387 7.82 -0.54 -10.92
CA GLU A 387 8.76 0.37 -10.26
C GLU A 387 8.44 0.61 -8.76
N ASP A 388 7.18 0.42 -8.32
CA ASP A 388 6.73 1.03 -7.07
C ASP A 388 7.10 0.26 -5.80
N ILE A 389 7.08 -1.07 -5.83
CA ILE A 389 7.37 -1.93 -4.67
C ILE A 389 8.77 -1.67 -4.11
N LEU A 390 9.78 -1.77 -4.98
CA LEU A 390 11.19 -1.70 -4.58
C LEU A 390 11.61 -0.26 -4.26
N THR A 391 11.11 0.71 -5.02
CA THR A 391 11.31 2.13 -4.75
C THR A 391 10.77 2.49 -3.37
N THR A 392 9.53 2.09 -3.06
CA THR A 392 8.86 2.43 -1.79
C THR A 392 9.52 1.74 -0.61
N ALA A 393 9.78 0.43 -0.69
CA ALA A 393 10.47 -0.32 0.36
C ALA A 393 11.86 0.26 0.69
N SER A 394 12.61 0.68 -0.34
CA SER A 394 13.96 1.23 -0.17
C SER A 394 13.93 2.60 0.51
N TYR A 395 13.06 3.52 0.08
CA TYR A 395 13.00 4.84 0.70
C TYR A 395 12.35 4.82 2.08
N ALA A 396 11.40 3.92 2.36
CA ALA A 396 10.87 3.72 3.70
C ALA A 396 11.93 3.16 4.68
N ALA A 397 12.79 2.25 4.21
CA ALA A 397 13.92 1.75 4.99
C ALA A 397 14.99 2.84 5.23
N LEU A 398 15.32 3.65 4.21
CA LEU A 398 16.21 4.81 4.35
C LEU A 398 15.67 5.81 5.40
N ASN A 399 14.36 6.03 5.43
CA ASN A 399 13.71 6.95 6.35
C ASN A 399 13.37 6.33 7.73
N ASP A 400 13.68 5.05 7.94
CA ASP A 400 13.32 4.23 9.11
C ASP A 400 11.84 4.34 9.53
N TRP A 401 10.94 4.23 8.54
CA TRP A 401 9.50 4.07 8.81
C TRP A 401 9.21 2.68 9.40
N ASP A 402 8.05 2.56 10.03
CA ASP A 402 7.76 1.47 10.97
C ASP A 402 6.72 0.47 10.42
N ALA A 403 5.85 0.87 9.49
CA ALA A 403 5.07 -0.07 8.69
C ALA A 403 4.66 0.47 7.31
N LEU A 404 4.43 -0.45 6.37
CA LEU A 404 3.92 -0.20 5.01
C LEU A 404 2.85 -1.23 4.65
N PHE A 405 1.69 -0.79 4.15
CA PHE A 405 0.59 -1.68 3.74
C PHE A 405 0.16 -1.43 2.29
N LEU A 406 0.45 -2.38 1.40
CA LEU A 406 0.03 -2.29 0.00
C LEU A 406 -1.52 -2.36 -0.05
N TYR A 407 -2.17 -1.34 -0.62
CA TYR A 407 -3.63 -1.32 -0.77
C TYR A 407 -4.03 -1.65 -2.21
N ALA A 408 -4.92 -2.60 -2.46
CA ALA A 408 -5.49 -3.63 -1.59
C ALA A 408 -5.05 -5.00 -2.12
N TYR A 409 -4.73 -5.96 -1.25
CA TYR A 409 -4.39 -7.29 -1.73
C TYR A 409 -5.63 -7.99 -2.29
N ASN A 410 -6.74 -8.01 -1.54
CA ASN A 410 -8.02 -8.58 -1.98
C ASN A 410 -9.21 -7.85 -1.32
N GLY A 411 -10.40 -8.00 -1.93
CA GLY A 411 -11.66 -7.43 -1.45
C GLY A 411 -12.04 -6.09 -2.08
N GLY A 412 -13.25 -5.63 -1.78
CA GLY A 412 -13.83 -4.47 -2.44
C GLY A 412 -14.23 -4.74 -3.91
N TRP A 413 -14.81 -3.72 -4.56
CA TRP A 413 -15.17 -3.70 -5.99
C TRP A 413 -15.77 -5.02 -6.57
N ALA A 414 -16.56 -5.72 -5.76
CA ALA A 414 -17.23 -7.01 -6.01
C ALA A 414 -16.35 -8.28 -6.13
N MET A 415 -15.05 -8.23 -5.84
CA MET A 415 -14.20 -9.44 -5.79
C MET A 415 -14.49 -10.31 -4.57
N SER A 416 -14.35 -11.64 -4.69
CA SER A 416 -14.49 -12.59 -3.57
C SER A 416 -13.40 -13.67 -3.62
N TRP A 417 -13.18 -14.40 -2.52
CA TRP A 417 -12.32 -15.59 -2.51
C TRP A 417 -12.87 -16.76 -3.35
N ASP A 418 -14.14 -16.70 -3.76
CA ASP A 418 -14.82 -17.72 -4.55
C ASP A 418 -14.80 -17.37 -6.06
N ASP A 419 -14.59 -16.09 -6.41
CA ASP A 419 -14.62 -15.52 -7.77
C ASP A 419 -13.21 -15.09 -8.26
N LEU A 420 -12.15 -15.78 -7.84
CA LEU A 420 -10.75 -15.44 -8.18
C LEU A 420 -10.37 -15.93 -9.59
N GLU A 421 -10.73 -15.14 -10.61
CA GLU A 421 -10.22 -15.31 -11.98
C GLU A 421 -8.71 -14.99 -12.06
N ASN A 422 -8.00 -15.66 -12.96
CA ASN A 422 -6.60 -15.35 -13.29
C ASN A 422 -6.51 -14.09 -14.18
N ARG A 423 -6.99 -12.95 -13.69
CA ARG A 423 -6.93 -11.64 -14.34
C ARG A 423 -6.56 -10.53 -13.35
N LEU A 424 -6.02 -9.44 -13.86
CA LEU A 424 -5.93 -8.16 -13.16
C LEU A 424 -7.34 -7.56 -13.03
N TYR A 425 -7.65 -7.03 -11.85
CA TYR A 425 -8.94 -6.42 -11.55
C TYR A 425 -8.83 -4.89 -11.49
N TYR A 426 -9.97 -4.20 -11.45
CA TYR A 426 -9.98 -2.75 -11.52
C TYR A 426 -9.43 -2.08 -10.25
N GLY A 427 -8.61 -1.04 -10.45
CA GLY A 427 -8.20 -0.10 -9.41
C GLY A 427 -7.03 -0.63 -8.60
N THR A 428 -7.26 -0.84 -7.31
CA THR A 428 -6.21 -1.09 -6.31
C THR A 428 -5.95 -2.57 -6.04
N VAL A 429 -6.67 -3.53 -6.63
CA VAL A 429 -6.59 -4.94 -6.19
C VAL A 429 -5.45 -5.72 -6.87
N VAL A 430 -4.53 -6.31 -6.09
CA VAL A 430 -3.22 -6.77 -6.59
C VAL A 430 -2.84 -8.24 -6.37
N PHE A 431 -3.60 -9.06 -5.62
CA PHE A 431 -3.17 -10.42 -5.17
C PHE A 431 -2.45 -11.32 -6.20
N ASN A 432 -2.83 -11.22 -7.48
CA ASN A 432 -2.32 -12.03 -8.58
C ASN A 432 -1.46 -11.25 -9.60
N ASP A 433 -1.25 -9.95 -9.41
CA ASP A 433 -0.55 -9.07 -10.36
C ASP A 433 0.97 -9.34 -10.36
N PRO A 434 1.57 -9.90 -11.44
CA PRO A 434 2.99 -10.21 -11.46
C PRO A 434 3.86 -8.95 -11.46
N ALA A 435 3.34 -7.79 -11.89
CA ALA A 435 4.06 -6.52 -11.80
C ALA A 435 4.35 -6.11 -10.35
N LYS A 436 3.49 -6.53 -9.40
CA LYS A 436 3.60 -6.15 -7.98
C LYS A 436 3.95 -7.34 -7.09
N MET A 437 3.13 -8.38 -7.12
CA MET A 437 3.29 -9.56 -6.28
C MET A 437 4.45 -10.47 -6.74
N GLY A 438 5.01 -10.22 -7.93
CA GLY A 438 6.32 -10.74 -8.34
C GLY A 438 7.51 -10.10 -7.60
N LEU A 439 7.36 -8.86 -7.13
CA LEU A 439 8.41 -8.08 -6.47
C LEU A 439 8.18 -7.90 -4.96
N PHE A 440 6.94 -8.06 -4.49
CA PHE A 440 6.55 -7.92 -3.08
C PHE A 440 7.40 -8.73 -2.08
N PRO A 441 7.83 -9.98 -2.35
CA PRO A 441 8.72 -10.73 -1.46
C PRO A 441 10.12 -10.09 -1.33
N LEU A 442 10.59 -9.43 -2.37
CA LEU A 442 11.87 -8.70 -2.38
C LEU A 442 11.74 -7.38 -1.60
N GLY A 443 10.56 -6.75 -1.64
CA GLY A 443 10.20 -5.62 -0.77
C GLY A 443 10.32 -5.95 0.72
N ALA A 444 9.92 -7.15 1.13
CA ALA A 444 10.11 -7.65 2.50
C ALA A 444 11.60 -7.73 2.87
N LEU A 445 12.43 -8.36 2.03
CA LEU A 445 13.89 -8.43 2.23
C LEU A 445 14.56 -7.05 2.32
N ILE A 446 14.05 -6.06 1.59
CA ILE A 446 14.54 -4.67 1.65
C ILE A 446 14.15 -4.01 2.97
N PHE A 447 12.87 -4.06 3.35
CA PHE A 447 12.31 -3.27 4.44
C PHE A 447 12.42 -3.95 5.83
N THR A 448 11.93 -5.18 5.99
CA THR A 448 12.01 -5.92 7.26
C THR A 448 13.32 -6.70 7.40
N GLY A 449 13.90 -7.17 6.29
CA GLY A 449 15.24 -7.75 6.25
C GLY A 449 16.39 -6.76 6.51
N ASN A 450 16.09 -5.46 6.68
CA ASN A 450 17.03 -4.36 6.91
C ASN A 450 18.20 -4.34 5.90
N SER A 451 17.93 -4.64 4.61
CA SER A 451 18.96 -4.62 3.57
C SER A 451 19.42 -3.20 3.21
N VAL A 452 18.55 -2.20 3.41
CA VAL A 452 18.89 -0.77 3.34
C VAL A 452 19.12 -0.24 4.75
N MET A 453 20.20 0.54 4.91
CA MET A 453 20.52 1.25 6.13
C MET A 453 19.68 2.53 6.25
N PRO A 454 19.10 2.82 7.43
CA PRO A 454 18.58 4.14 7.73
C PRO A 454 19.62 5.25 7.54
N SER A 455 19.19 6.38 6.99
CA SER A 455 19.99 7.60 6.93
C SER A 455 20.36 8.07 8.35
N SER A 456 21.64 8.34 8.58
CA SER A 456 22.12 8.88 9.86
C SER A 456 21.77 10.36 10.02
N ASN A 457 21.56 11.10 8.93
CA ASN A 457 21.14 12.50 8.95
C ASN A 457 19.63 12.61 9.14
N VAL A 458 19.19 13.47 10.05
CA VAL A 458 17.77 13.78 10.25
C VAL A 458 17.55 15.27 10.04
N ARG A 459 16.71 15.60 9.06
CA ARG A 459 16.16 16.94 8.85
C ARG A 459 14.89 17.09 9.68
N ARG A 460 14.88 18.08 10.56
CA ARG A 460 13.78 18.39 11.49
C ARG A 460 13.24 19.77 11.18
N VAL A 461 11.92 19.84 10.97
CA VAL A 461 11.22 21.08 10.66
C VAL A 461 10.28 21.41 11.81
N SER A 462 10.52 22.53 12.48
CA SER A 462 9.74 23.00 13.63
C SER A 462 8.57 23.86 13.19
N TYR A 463 7.44 23.74 13.89
CA TYR A 463 6.26 24.61 13.76
C TYR A 463 5.76 25.02 15.14
N LYS A 464 5.44 26.29 15.33
CA LYS A 464 4.74 26.80 16.51
C LYS A 464 3.24 26.84 16.25
N LEU A 465 2.42 26.70 17.29
CA LEU A 465 0.96 26.53 17.12
C LEU A 465 0.30 27.71 16.41
N ASP A 466 0.66 28.95 16.76
CA ASP A 466 0.12 30.16 16.12
C ASP A 466 0.50 30.28 14.63
N GLU A 467 1.66 29.75 14.23
CA GLU A 467 2.10 29.73 12.83
C GLU A 467 1.18 28.83 11.99
N LEU A 468 0.75 27.69 12.55
CA LEU A 468 -0.15 26.73 11.90
C LEU A 468 -1.59 27.23 11.76
N PHE A 469 -2.09 28.03 12.71
CA PHE A 469 -3.38 28.71 12.57
C PHE A 469 -3.33 29.84 11.52
N ASN A 470 -2.20 30.55 11.41
CA ASN A 470 -2.01 31.64 10.46
C ASN A 470 -1.50 31.20 9.06
N MET A 471 -1.31 29.89 8.85
CA MET A 471 -0.71 29.33 7.64
C MET A 471 -1.63 29.53 6.42
N LYS A 472 -1.23 30.41 5.49
CA LYS A 472 -2.03 30.78 4.30
C LYS A 472 -2.17 29.65 3.27
N ASP A 473 -1.13 28.84 3.10
CA ASP A 473 -1.16 27.60 2.34
C ASP A 473 -0.72 26.44 3.24
N PRO A 474 -1.66 25.65 3.76
CA PRO A 474 -1.36 24.56 4.70
C PRO A 474 -0.80 23.31 4.00
N TYR A 475 -0.71 23.29 2.66
CA TYR A 475 -0.12 22.21 1.88
C TYR A 475 1.30 22.55 1.37
N SER A 476 1.74 23.80 1.54
CA SER A 476 3.00 24.33 1.00
C SER A 476 4.23 23.47 1.34
N ASP A 477 4.25 22.83 2.52
CA ASP A 477 5.26 21.86 2.94
C ASP A 477 5.53 20.76 1.91
N ARG A 478 4.49 20.26 1.22
CA ARG A 478 4.63 19.18 0.23
C ARG A 478 5.61 19.55 -0.88
N ALA A 479 5.67 20.84 -1.26
CA ALA A 479 6.61 21.37 -2.24
C ALA A 479 7.89 21.93 -1.57
N ARG A 480 7.75 22.60 -0.43
CA ARG A 480 8.84 23.26 0.32
C ARG A 480 9.88 22.28 0.89
N LEU A 481 9.46 21.04 1.17
CA LEU A 481 10.29 19.97 1.74
C LEU A 481 10.49 18.78 0.77
N ALA A 482 10.04 18.92 -0.49
CA ALA A 482 10.14 17.87 -1.50
C ALA A 482 11.60 17.47 -1.74
N GLY A 483 11.84 16.19 -2.04
CA GLY A 483 13.17 15.66 -2.32
C GLY A 483 14.01 15.34 -1.07
N ILE A 484 13.75 15.94 0.09
CA ILE A 484 14.56 15.70 1.31
C ILE A 484 14.55 14.21 1.69
N ALA A 485 13.37 13.59 1.69
CA ALA A 485 13.19 12.16 2.01
C ALA A 485 13.77 11.19 0.96
N TYR A 486 14.23 11.67 -0.20
CA TYR A 486 15.02 10.89 -1.16
C TYR A 486 16.52 10.88 -0.82
N VAL A 487 16.99 11.78 0.06
CA VAL A 487 18.40 11.89 0.47
C VAL A 487 18.61 11.42 1.91
N SER A 488 17.76 11.87 2.84
CA SER A 488 17.96 11.74 4.29
C SER A 488 16.63 11.69 5.03
N ARG A 489 16.61 11.27 6.31
CA ARG A 489 15.37 11.29 7.11
C ARG A 489 14.76 12.69 7.22
N LEU A 490 13.44 12.77 7.11
CA LEU A 490 12.63 13.96 7.40
C LEU A 490 11.70 13.69 8.59
N GLU A 491 11.67 14.63 9.55
CA GLU A 491 10.77 14.63 10.70
C GLU A 491 10.15 16.03 10.88
N LYS A 492 8.86 16.09 11.21
CA LYS A 492 8.21 17.32 11.71
C LYS A 492 8.28 17.36 13.23
N VAL A 493 8.39 18.57 13.78
CA VAL A 493 8.39 18.84 15.23
C VAL A 493 7.34 19.89 15.53
N PHE A 494 6.34 19.54 16.34
CA PHE A 494 5.32 20.48 16.79
C PHE A 494 5.68 21.02 18.17
N ASN A 495 6.22 22.23 18.19
CA ASN A 495 6.71 22.89 19.38
C ASN A 495 5.63 23.82 19.91
N LEU A 496 4.94 23.38 20.97
CA LEU A 496 3.88 24.18 21.59
C LEU A 496 4.45 25.29 22.49
N ASP A 497 5.55 25.02 23.21
CA ASP A 497 6.03 25.88 24.31
C ASP A 497 7.51 26.33 24.22
N GLU A 498 8.42 25.55 23.62
CA GLU A 498 9.87 25.88 23.51
C GLU A 498 10.46 25.55 22.13
N GLU A 499 11.62 26.15 21.79
CA GLU A 499 12.32 25.89 20.52
C GLU A 499 13.21 24.63 20.58
N ASP A 500 12.84 23.59 19.81
CA ASP A 500 13.67 22.40 19.62
C ASP A 500 14.99 22.75 18.88
N ARG A 501 16.07 22.85 19.65
CA ARG A 501 17.44 23.13 19.16
C ARG A 501 18.01 22.05 18.24
N THR A 502 17.28 20.96 17.98
CA THR A 502 17.64 19.93 16.99
C THR A 502 16.89 20.08 15.66
N ALA A 503 15.99 21.06 15.53
CA ALA A 503 15.41 21.46 14.26
C ALA A 503 16.37 22.36 13.46
N GLN A 504 16.41 22.21 12.14
CA GLN A 504 17.17 23.10 11.27
C GLN A 504 16.36 24.35 10.90
N SER A 505 17.06 25.46 10.72
CA SER A 505 16.47 26.73 10.31
C SER A 505 15.87 26.65 8.90
N GLU A 506 14.94 27.56 8.62
CA GLU A 506 14.32 27.64 7.30
C GLU A 506 15.34 27.85 6.16
N THR A 507 16.39 28.63 6.43
CA THR A 507 17.50 28.87 5.50
C THR A 507 18.27 27.58 5.18
N GLU A 508 18.50 26.69 6.16
CA GLU A 508 19.16 25.40 5.95
C GLU A 508 18.28 24.43 5.15
N ASN A 509 16.98 24.40 5.42
CA ASN A 509 16.02 23.56 4.69
C ASN A 509 15.91 24.04 3.22
N GLN A 510 15.82 25.35 2.99
CA GLN A 510 15.82 25.94 1.66
C GLN A 510 17.16 25.75 0.94
N ALA A 511 18.30 25.76 1.64
CA ALA A 511 19.60 25.43 1.05
C ALA A 511 19.68 23.96 0.61
N MET A 512 19.19 23.02 1.44
CA MET A 512 19.13 21.59 1.11
C MET A 512 18.29 21.34 -0.14
N VAL A 513 17.06 21.89 -0.21
CA VAL A 513 16.19 21.75 -1.39
C VAL A 513 16.79 22.47 -2.61
N SER A 514 17.48 23.61 -2.41
CA SER A 514 18.18 24.33 -3.49
C SER A 514 19.46 23.65 -4.00
N SER A 515 20.05 22.72 -3.26
CA SER A 515 21.07 21.79 -3.80
C SER A 515 20.42 20.65 -4.58
N ILE A 516 19.33 20.06 -4.06
CA ILE A 516 18.61 18.97 -4.70
C ILE A 516 18.04 19.39 -6.08
N ASN A 517 17.48 20.59 -6.18
CA ASN A 517 16.83 21.14 -7.39
C ASN A 517 17.75 21.35 -8.61
N ARG A 518 19.06 21.08 -8.50
CA ARG A 518 20.03 21.37 -9.58
C ARG A 518 20.29 20.18 -10.50
N GLU A 519 19.87 18.98 -10.09
CA GLU A 519 20.24 17.73 -10.74
C GLU A 519 18.97 16.90 -10.99
N SER A 520 18.92 16.17 -12.10
CA SER A 520 17.88 15.16 -12.37
C SER A 520 18.19 13.84 -11.68
N GLY A 521 19.48 13.54 -11.50
CA GLY A 521 20.01 12.53 -10.60
C GLY A 521 19.91 12.94 -9.13
N ILE A 522 19.73 11.97 -8.24
CA ILE A 522 19.79 12.16 -6.79
C ILE A 522 20.19 10.84 -6.11
N ALA A 523 21.02 10.92 -5.07
CA ALA A 523 21.45 9.79 -4.26
C ALA A 523 21.01 9.94 -2.80
N SER A 524 20.74 8.81 -2.13
CA SER A 524 20.65 8.74 -0.67
C SER A 524 22.01 9.05 -0.03
N ASP A 525 22.03 9.68 1.14
CA ASP A 525 23.26 9.97 1.88
C ASP A 525 24.06 8.72 2.30
N THR A 526 23.41 7.56 2.42
CA THR A 526 24.04 6.25 2.63
C THR A 526 24.75 5.70 1.38
N GLY A 527 24.60 6.34 0.22
CA GLY A 527 25.10 5.88 -1.08
C GLY A 527 24.42 4.63 -1.66
N GLN A 528 23.45 4.04 -0.94
CA GLN A 528 22.83 2.76 -1.34
C GLN A 528 21.74 2.91 -2.41
N ILE A 529 21.09 4.06 -2.50
CA ILE A 529 20.01 4.33 -3.44
C ILE A 529 20.41 5.48 -4.36
N PHE A 530 20.22 5.30 -5.66
CA PHE A 530 20.35 6.35 -6.67
C PHE A 530 19.14 6.32 -7.60
N ARG A 531 18.69 7.49 -8.06
CA ARG A 531 17.69 7.59 -9.13
C ARG A 531 17.95 8.81 -10.00
N ASP A 532 17.46 8.78 -11.23
CA ASP A 532 17.56 9.88 -12.18
C ASP A 532 16.25 10.01 -12.96
N SER A 533 15.62 11.18 -12.88
CA SER A 533 14.29 11.39 -13.45
C SER A 533 14.27 11.70 -14.95
N GLU A 534 15.38 12.18 -15.51
CA GLU A 534 15.47 12.44 -16.96
C GLU A 534 15.79 11.15 -17.72
N LYS A 535 16.71 10.34 -17.20
CA LYS A 535 16.98 8.99 -17.69
C LYS A 535 15.79 8.06 -17.39
N GLY A 536 15.11 8.28 -16.27
CA GLY A 536 13.98 7.46 -15.81
C GLY A 536 14.47 6.13 -15.22
N ILE A 537 15.33 6.21 -14.22
CA ILE A 537 15.93 5.04 -13.55
C ILE A 537 15.91 5.17 -12.03
N PHE A 538 15.83 4.01 -11.38
CA PHE A 538 16.05 3.77 -9.95
C PHE A 538 17.05 2.63 -9.82
N ILE A 539 17.98 2.75 -8.88
CA ILE A 539 19.06 1.80 -8.63
C ILE A 539 19.23 1.63 -7.12
N LEU A 540 19.22 0.38 -6.65
CA LEU A 540 19.49 -0.02 -5.28
C LEU A 540 20.76 -0.88 -5.24
N LYS A 541 21.75 -0.51 -4.43
CA LYS A 541 23.03 -1.21 -4.24
C LYS A 541 23.31 -1.41 -2.75
N THR A 542 23.02 -2.62 -2.25
CA THR A 542 23.32 -3.05 -0.88
C THR A 542 24.06 -4.38 -0.92
N SER A 543 24.72 -4.78 0.17
CA SER A 543 25.52 -6.00 0.16
C SER A 543 24.69 -7.27 -0.14
N LYS A 544 23.39 -7.26 0.19
CA LYS A 544 22.44 -8.37 -0.02
C LYS A 544 21.48 -8.20 -1.20
N VAL A 545 21.29 -6.97 -1.71
CA VAL A 545 20.34 -6.65 -2.78
C VAL A 545 20.99 -5.73 -3.82
N PHE A 546 20.94 -6.13 -5.09
CA PHE A 546 21.23 -5.25 -6.24
C PHE A 546 20.00 -5.20 -7.12
N SER A 547 19.48 -3.99 -7.37
CA SER A 547 18.32 -3.79 -8.23
C SER A 547 18.48 -2.60 -9.15
N PHE A 548 17.89 -2.73 -10.33
CA PHE A 548 17.65 -1.68 -11.30
C PHE A 548 16.16 -1.68 -11.64
N SER A 549 15.53 -0.51 -11.71
CA SER A 549 14.18 -0.34 -12.28
C SER A 549 14.17 0.87 -13.18
N GLY A 550 13.80 0.68 -14.45
CA GLY A 550 13.51 1.81 -15.33
C GLY A 550 13.79 1.59 -16.81
N PHE A 551 14.00 2.70 -17.51
CA PHE A 551 14.06 2.74 -18.96
C PHE A 551 15.48 2.54 -19.47
N ILE A 552 15.73 1.45 -20.20
CA ILE A 552 17.08 0.89 -20.34
C ILE A 552 17.80 1.40 -21.60
N GLY A 553 17.07 1.70 -22.68
CA GLY A 553 17.64 2.06 -24.00
C GLY A 553 18.53 3.30 -24.05
N ASN A 554 18.63 4.09 -22.97
CA ASN A 554 19.52 5.27 -22.84
C ASN A 554 20.55 5.13 -21.70
N VAL A 555 20.74 3.92 -21.14
CA VAL A 555 21.47 3.70 -19.89
C VAL A 555 22.63 2.73 -20.13
N PRO A 556 23.87 3.04 -19.71
CA PRO A 556 24.99 2.11 -19.83
C PRO A 556 24.80 0.89 -18.92
N GLU A 557 25.48 -0.20 -19.28
CA GLU A 557 25.58 -1.43 -18.50
C GLU A 557 25.81 -1.17 -17.00
N GLN A 558 25.08 -1.89 -16.14
CA GLN A 558 25.11 -1.68 -14.70
C GLN A 558 25.83 -2.83 -13.98
N GLU A 559 26.93 -2.51 -13.30
CA GLU A 559 27.68 -3.47 -12.46
C GLU A 559 27.63 -3.10 -10.97
N PHE A 560 27.54 -4.12 -10.11
CA PHE A 560 27.76 -4.04 -8.67
C PHE A 560 28.08 -5.43 -8.07
N ASN A 561 29.04 -5.51 -7.14
CA ASN A 561 29.45 -6.75 -6.44
C ASN A 561 29.71 -7.97 -7.34
N GLY A 562 30.18 -7.75 -8.58
CA GLY A 562 30.44 -8.81 -9.56
C GLY A 562 29.20 -9.34 -10.28
N ILE A 563 28.01 -8.75 -10.04
CA ILE A 563 26.85 -8.90 -10.92
C ILE A 563 26.83 -7.72 -11.88
N ARG A 564 26.70 -8.02 -13.16
CA ARG A 564 26.61 -7.07 -14.27
C ARG A 564 25.35 -7.35 -15.08
N PHE A 565 24.67 -6.30 -15.51
CA PHE A 565 23.37 -6.38 -16.16
C PHE A 565 23.29 -5.47 -17.40
N TYR A 566 22.76 -6.04 -18.50
CA TYR A 566 22.38 -5.37 -19.73
C TYR A 566 21.02 -5.89 -20.25
N SER A 567 20.24 -5.05 -20.93
CA SER A 567 19.01 -5.44 -21.64
C SER A 567 18.75 -4.47 -22.81
N ASN A 568 17.96 -4.92 -23.78
CA ASN A 568 17.51 -4.12 -24.91
C ASN A 568 16.00 -3.76 -24.84
N SER A 569 15.29 -4.15 -23.79
CA SER A 569 13.88 -3.83 -23.57
C SER A 569 13.71 -2.35 -23.18
N ASP A 570 12.59 -1.72 -23.58
CA ASP A 570 12.34 -0.30 -23.31
C ASP A 570 12.33 0.05 -21.80
N PHE A 571 11.77 -0.85 -20.99
CA PHE A 571 11.66 -0.75 -19.53
C PHE A 571 11.68 -2.15 -18.91
N ALA A 572 12.34 -2.29 -17.76
CA ALA A 572 12.10 -3.41 -16.84
C ALA A 572 12.69 -3.15 -15.45
N THR A 573 12.25 -3.99 -14.51
CA THR A 573 12.77 -4.10 -13.14
C THR A 573 13.53 -5.41 -12.99
N PHE A 574 14.82 -5.31 -12.69
CA PHE A 574 15.72 -6.42 -12.41
C PHE A 574 16.17 -6.34 -10.96
N THR A 575 16.11 -7.46 -10.26
CA THR A 575 16.51 -7.52 -8.85
C THR A 575 17.17 -8.85 -8.57
N ILE A 576 18.37 -8.83 -8.01
CA ILE A 576 19.04 -10.02 -7.49
C ILE A 576 19.21 -9.90 -5.98
N VAL A 577 18.81 -10.93 -5.24
CA VAL A 577 18.86 -11.00 -3.77
C VAL A 577 19.59 -12.23 -3.29
N SER A 578 20.23 -12.13 -2.13
CA SER A 578 20.78 -13.26 -1.39
C SER A 578 19.72 -13.96 -0.54
N LEU A 579 19.60 -15.28 -0.68
CA LEU A 579 18.69 -16.13 0.09
C LEU A 579 19.40 -16.97 1.16
N ASP A 580 20.73 -16.93 1.26
CA ASP A 580 21.52 -17.62 2.31
C ASP A 580 22.08 -16.66 3.38
N ALA A 581 21.46 -15.49 3.52
CA ALA A 581 21.79 -14.40 4.44
C ALA A 581 23.18 -13.75 4.30
N LYS A 582 24.06 -14.27 3.43
CA LYS A 582 25.37 -13.69 3.08
C LYS A 582 25.21 -12.50 2.12
N ASP A 583 26.31 -11.82 1.83
CA ASP A 583 26.38 -10.82 0.76
C ASP A 583 26.37 -11.47 -0.63
N ILE A 584 25.86 -10.76 -1.65
CA ILE A 584 25.77 -11.22 -3.06
C ILE A 584 27.11 -11.72 -3.63
N SER A 585 28.23 -11.17 -3.15
CA SER A 585 29.58 -11.57 -3.56
C SER A 585 29.99 -12.96 -3.07
N GLY A 586 29.44 -13.43 -1.94
CA GLY A 586 29.74 -14.73 -1.32
C GLY A 586 28.54 -15.65 -1.10
N SER A 587 27.35 -15.23 -1.54
CA SER A 587 26.14 -16.06 -1.51
C SER A 587 26.24 -17.24 -2.47
N SER A 588 25.79 -18.40 -1.98
CA SER A 588 25.66 -19.65 -2.73
C SER A 588 24.26 -19.86 -3.32
N HIS A 589 23.27 -19.06 -2.88
CA HIS A 589 21.88 -19.17 -3.30
C HIS A 589 21.29 -17.78 -3.53
N LEU A 590 21.17 -17.41 -4.80
CA LEU A 590 20.60 -16.13 -5.24
C LEU A 590 19.26 -16.36 -5.94
N LEU A 591 18.35 -15.41 -5.77
CA LEU A 591 17.15 -15.28 -6.61
C LEU A 591 17.29 -14.02 -7.47
N LEU A 592 17.13 -14.19 -8.78
CA LEU A 592 17.00 -13.12 -9.75
C LEU A 592 15.54 -13.03 -10.19
N THR A 593 14.98 -11.82 -10.16
CA THR A 593 13.62 -11.51 -10.60
C THR A 593 13.66 -10.43 -11.67
N VAL A 594 12.86 -10.60 -12.73
CA VAL A 594 12.85 -9.77 -13.94
C VAL A 594 11.41 -9.48 -14.38
N VAL A 595 10.98 -8.22 -14.28
CA VAL A 595 9.57 -7.83 -14.43
C VAL A 595 9.44 -6.60 -15.34
N GLY A 596 8.71 -6.76 -16.45
CA GLY A 596 8.27 -5.68 -17.33
C GLY A 596 6.85 -5.19 -16.99
N LYS A 597 6.09 -4.79 -18.01
CA LYS A 597 4.64 -4.54 -17.90
C LYS A 597 3.87 -5.84 -17.63
N ALA A 598 2.62 -5.71 -17.18
CA ALA A 598 1.67 -6.82 -17.15
C ALA A 598 0.22 -6.35 -17.41
N GLU A 599 -0.53 -7.10 -18.21
CA GLU A 599 -1.90 -6.80 -18.60
C GLU A 599 -2.82 -8.03 -18.70
N ASN A 600 -4.12 -7.82 -18.93
CA ASN A 600 -5.07 -8.90 -19.20
C ASN A 600 -5.07 -9.29 -20.69
N THR A 601 -5.26 -10.58 -21.00
CA THR A 601 -5.43 -11.05 -22.37
C THR A 601 -6.53 -10.26 -23.10
N GLY A 602 -6.15 -9.51 -24.13
CA GLY A 602 -7.05 -8.68 -24.94
C GLY A 602 -7.51 -7.38 -24.25
N GLN A 603 -6.77 -6.89 -23.26
CA GLN A 603 -6.87 -5.52 -22.76
C GLN A 603 -6.74 -4.54 -23.92
N LYS A 604 -7.42 -3.39 -23.84
CA LYS A 604 -7.26 -2.29 -24.79
C LYS A 604 -7.31 -0.97 -24.06
N ILE A 605 -6.19 -0.25 -24.13
CA ILE A 605 -6.05 1.13 -23.66
C ILE A 605 -5.92 2.07 -24.85
N ALA A 606 -6.35 3.34 -24.71
CA ALA A 606 -6.23 4.34 -25.76
C ALA A 606 -5.94 5.76 -25.22
N PRO A 607 -5.09 6.56 -25.89
CA PRO A 607 -4.87 7.96 -25.53
C PRO A 607 -6.14 8.81 -25.60
N HIS A 608 -6.24 9.82 -24.74
CA HIS A 608 -7.30 10.83 -24.76
C HIS A 608 -7.35 11.51 -26.14
N ALA A 609 -8.44 11.32 -26.89
CA ALA A 609 -8.56 11.67 -28.31
C ALA A 609 -8.62 13.20 -28.61
N THR A 610 -8.10 14.05 -27.73
CA THR A 610 -8.20 15.51 -27.82
C THR A 610 -6.92 16.23 -27.36
N LYS A 611 -5.76 15.87 -27.92
CA LYS A 611 -4.61 16.79 -28.18
C LYS A 611 -3.55 16.14 -29.09
N LYS A 612 -2.54 16.94 -29.46
CA LYS A 612 -1.46 16.53 -30.38
C LYS A 612 -0.46 15.59 -29.72
N ILE A 613 0.27 14.85 -30.55
CA ILE A 613 1.27 13.82 -30.20
C ILE A 613 2.42 14.36 -29.31
N ASP A 614 2.70 15.67 -29.36
CA ASP A 614 3.82 16.29 -28.65
C ASP A 614 3.53 16.63 -27.16
N ASP A 615 2.28 16.43 -26.69
CA ASP A 615 1.86 16.73 -25.31
C ASP A 615 2.03 15.47 -24.43
N ILE A 616 2.98 15.47 -23.48
CA ILE A 616 3.14 14.41 -22.44
C ILE A 616 2.04 14.58 -21.36
N LYS A 617 0.80 14.69 -21.84
CA LYS A 617 -0.45 15.02 -21.13
C LYS A 617 -1.67 14.33 -21.75
N SER A 618 -1.46 13.28 -22.54
CA SER A 618 -2.51 12.37 -22.98
C SER A 618 -2.82 11.38 -21.86
N ASP A 619 -3.84 11.69 -21.07
CA ASP A 619 -4.48 10.71 -20.19
C ASP A 619 -4.93 9.47 -21.01
N VAL A 620 -5.04 8.30 -20.40
CA VAL A 620 -5.33 7.04 -21.09
C VAL A 620 -6.63 6.43 -20.58
N TYR A 621 -7.50 5.99 -21.49
CA TYR A 621 -8.77 5.33 -21.17
C TYR A 621 -8.72 3.81 -21.43
N ILE A 622 -9.43 3.06 -20.60
CA ILE A 622 -9.59 1.61 -20.71
C ILE A 622 -10.78 1.29 -21.63
N LEU A 623 -10.53 1.09 -22.92
CA LEU A 623 -11.54 0.68 -23.90
C LEU A 623 -12.00 -0.78 -23.71
N ASN A 624 -11.11 -1.64 -23.22
CA ASN A 624 -11.44 -3.00 -22.80
C ASN A 624 -10.58 -3.42 -21.62
N LYS A 625 -11.20 -3.96 -20.55
CA LYS A 625 -10.49 -4.48 -19.37
C LYS A 625 -9.80 -5.84 -19.63
N GLY A 626 -10.05 -6.45 -20.79
CA GLY A 626 -9.53 -7.77 -21.14
C GLY A 626 -10.16 -8.90 -20.31
N LYS A 627 -9.54 -10.08 -20.35
CA LYS A 627 -9.91 -11.24 -19.53
C LYS A 627 -8.66 -12.01 -19.08
N GLY A 628 -8.82 -12.97 -18.19
CA GLY A 628 -7.76 -13.93 -17.89
C GLY A 628 -7.40 -14.81 -19.11
N PRO A 629 -6.15 -15.31 -19.21
CA PRO A 629 -5.05 -15.14 -18.25
C PRO A 629 -4.42 -13.74 -18.26
N ILE A 630 -3.68 -13.42 -17.20
CA ILE A 630 -2.72 -12.30 -17.17
C ILE A 630 -1.54 -12.63 -18.11
N LEU A 631 -1.08 -11.61 -18.83
CA LEU A 631 0.13 -11.63 -19.65
C LEU A 631 1.20 -10.75 -18.99
N ALA A 632 2.44 -11.23 -18.99
CA ALA A 632 3.63 -10.46 -18.60
C ALA A 632 4.47 -10.14 -19.84
N GLU A 633 5.11 -8.98 -19.82
CA GLU A 633 5.98 -8.52 -20.91
C GLU A 633 7.30 -9.29 -20.96
N GLY A 634 7.69 -9.68 -22.16
CA GLY A 634 8.93 -10.35 -22.50
C GLY A 634 10.11 -9.39 -22.44
N ILE A 635 11.05 -9.72 -21.56
CA ILE A 635 12.25 -8.96 -21.26
C ILE A 635 13.45 -9.78 -21.70
N GLU A 636 14.32 -9.16 -22.49
CA GLU A 636 15.47 -9.78 -23.14
C GLU A 636 16.76 -9.10 -22.64
N GLY A 637 17.77 -9.88 -22.26
CA GLY A 637 18.99 -9.30 -21.71
C GLY A 637 20.09 -10.30 -21.37
N ASP A 638 21.16 -9.76 -20.79
CA ASP A 638 22.38 -10.46 -20.40
C ASP A 638 22.70 -10.15 -18.94
N ILE A 639 22.90 -11.20 -18.14
CA ILE A 639 23.46 -11.13 -16.78
C ILE A 639 24.82 -11.79 -16.80
N PHE A 640 25.84 -11.04 -16.41
CA PHE A 640 27.17 -11.58 -16.18
C PHE A 640 27.44 -11.69 -14.68
N ILE A 641 27.89 -12.87 -14.26
CA ILE A 641 28.28 -13.18 -12.87
C ILE A 641 29.77 -13.45 -12.87
N LYS A 642 30.54 -12.52 -12.28
CA LYS A 642 31.99 -12.62 -12.14
C LYS A 642 32.38 -13.88 -11.35
N ARG A 643 33.47 -14.55 -11.77
CA ARG A 643 34.06 -15.66 -11.04
C ARG A 643 34.78 -15.12 -9.81
N ASN A 644 34.13 -15.24 -8.66
CA ASN A 644 34.71 -14.96 -7.35
C ASN A 644 35.44 -16.22 -6.84
N ALA A 645 36.12 -16.13 -5.69
CA ALA A 645 36.84 -17.25 -5.07
C ALA A 645 35.93 -18.35 -4.47
N ILE A 646 34.66 -18.42 -4.91
CA ILE A 646 33.56 -19.21 -4.33
C ILE A 646 32.63 -19.69 -5.48
N SER A 647 33.23 -20.13 -6.60
CA SER A 647 32.51 -20.86 -7.65
C SER A 647 33.43 -21.75 -8.51
N GLU A 648 33.36 -23.06 -8.30
CA GLU A 648 33.79 -24.05 -9.29
C GLU A 648 32.81 -24.09 -10.47
N GLY A 649 31.53 -23.78 -10.23
CA GLY A 649 30.50 -23.63 -11.26
C GLY A 649 29.24 -22.94 -10.76
N ILE A 650 28.30 -22.67 -11.67
CA ILE A 650 26.94 -22.19 -11.31
C ILE A 650 25.86 -23.01 -12.02
N GLU A 651 24.70 -23.15 -11.39
CA GLU A 651 23.48 -23.69 -11.98
C GLU A 651 22.38 -22.64 -11.95
N ILE A 652 21.57 -22.57 -13.01
CA ILE A 652 20.48 -21.59 -13.15
C ILE A 652 19.20 -22.34 -13.48
N PHE A 653 18.12 -22.07 -12.76
CA PHE A 653 16.81 -22.68 -12.95
C PHE A 653 15.74 -21.62 -13.19
N CYS A 654 15.02 -21.72 -14.31
CA CYS A 654 13.78 -20.96 -14.52
C CYS A 654 12.72 -21.52 -13.57
N LEU A 655 11.93 -20.65 -12.96
CA LEU A 655 10.84 -21.08 -12.07
C LEU A 655 9.47 -20.93 -12.73
N ASP A 656 8.48 -21.72 -12.32
CA ASP A 656 7.08 -21.54 -12.71
C ASP A 656 6.41 -20.37 -11.93
N GLU A 657 5.12 -20.15 -12.16
CA GLU A 657 4.36 -19.09 -11.47
C GLU A 657 4.23 -19.29 -9.95
N LYS A 658 4.54 -20.50 -9.47
CA LYS A 658 4.56 -20.91 -8.06
C LYS A 658 5.95 -20.76 -7.45
N GLY A 659 6.97 -20.43 -8.25
CA GLY A 659 8.36 -20.37 -7.82
C GLY A 659 9.03 -21.75 -7.70
N LEU A 660 8.57 -22.76 -8.44
CA LEU A 660 9.14 -24.12 -8.48
C LEU A 660 10.02 -24.29 -9.73
N ARG A 661 11.11 -25.06 -9.63
CA ARG A 661 12.04 -25.29 -10.75
C ARG A 661 11.32 -25.93 -11.95
N LYS A 662 11.24 -25.21 -13.06
CA LYS A 662 10.59 -25.60 -14.32
C LYS A 662 11.59 -26.21 -15.32
N SER A 663 12.73 -25.54 -15.50
CA SER A 663 13.79 -25.91 -16.44
C SER A 663 15.14 -25.38 -15.94
N SER A 664 16.25 -25.77 -16.58
CA SER A 664 17.57 -25.21 -16.30
C SER A 664 18.15 -24.50 -17.52
N VAL A 665 18.80 -23.36 -17.28
CA VAL A 665 19.55 -22.62 -18.29
C VAL A 665 21.04 -22.87 -18.11
N LYS A 666 21.74 -23.12 -19.21
CA LYS A 666 23.20 -23.21 -19.21
C LYS A 666 23.79 -21.83 -19.50
N PRO A 667 24.55 -21.22 -18.58
CA PRO A 667 25.32 -20.03 -18.90
C PRO A 667 26.47 -20.37 -19.87
N SER A 668 26.91 -19.37 -20.63
CA SER A 668 28.19 -19.39 -21.32
C SER A 668 29.31 -19.14 -20.31
N GLU A 669 30.21 -20.10 -20.14
CA GLU A 669 31.33 -19.99 -19.20
C GLU A 669 32.56 -19.36 -19.87
N GLY A 670 33.17 -18.36 -19.21
CA GLY A 670 34.42 -17.73 -19.60
C GLY A 670 35.43 -17.71 -18.46
N GLN A 671 36.63 -17.18 -18.69
CA GLN A 671 37.67 -17.09 -17.65
C GLN A 671 37.20 -16.21 -16.48
N ASP A 672 36.74 -14.99 -16.78
CA ASP A 672 36.36 -13.99 -15.78
C ASP A 672 35.00 -14.22 -15.09
N GLY A 673 34.17 -15.15 -15.58
CA GLY A 673 32.81 -15.35 -15.08
C GLY A 673 31.89 -16.14 -16.01
N PHE A 674 30.59 -16.05 -15.70
CA PHE A 674 29.51 -16.78 -16.37
C PHE A 674 28.51 -15.78 -16.96
N LEU A 675 28.18 -15.93 -18.24
CA LEU A 675 27.19 -15.10 -18.94
C LEU A 675 25.89 -15.88 -19.14
N PHE A 676 24.80 -15.37 -18.56
CA PHE A 676 23.45 -15.93 -18.63
C PHE A 676 22.56 -15.00 -19.46
N LYS A 677 21.85 -15.55 -20.44
CA LYS A 677 20.88 -14.82 -21.27
C LYS A 677 19.48 -14.93 -20.67
N ILE A 678 18.86 -13.81 -20.37
CA ILE A 678 17.45 -13.71 -19.98
C ILE A 678 16.61 -13.61 -21.25
N SER A 679 15.58 -14.46 -21.36
CA SER A 679 14.46 -14.31 -22.29
C SER A 679 13.18 -14.68 -21.54
N THR A 680 12.58 -13.73 -20.80
CA THR A 680 11.46 -14.07 -19.90
C THR A 680 10.25 -14.65 -20.64
N ALA A 681 10.05 -14.28 -21.92
CA ALA A 681 9.03 -14.87 -22.78
C ALA A 681 9.44 -16.23 -23.38
N GLY A 682 10.74 -16.47 -23.63
CA GLY A 682 11.23 -17.77 -24.11
C GLY A 682 11.30 -18.84 -23.01
N ASP A 683 11.59 -18.43 -21.77
CA ASP A 683 11.55 -19.26 -20.57
C ASP A 683 10.14 -19.38 -19.94
N GLU A 684 9.23 -18.47 -20.32
CA GLU A 684 7.94 -18.17 -19.68
C GLU A 684 8.06 -17.99 -18.14
N THR A 685 8.96 -17.10 -17.70
CA THR A 685 9.16 -16.82 -16.26
C THR A 685 9.60 -15.39 -15.96
N ILE A 686 9.25 -14.88 -14.77
CA ILE A 686 9.85 -13.68 -14.17
C ILE A 686 10.97 -14.01 -13.16
N TYR A 687 11.29 -15.29 -12.93
CA TYR A 687 12.15 -15.73 -11.83
C TYR A 687 13.22 -16.76 -12.26
N TYR A 688 14.44 -16.56 -11.75
CA TYR A 688 15.56 -17.47 -11.93
C TYR A 688 16.27 -17.73 -10.58
N GLU A 689 16.28 -19.00 -10.14
CA GLU A 689 17.09 -19.46 -9.00
C GLU A 689 18.51 -19.74 -9.48
N ILE A 690 19.52 -19.15 -8.83
CA ILE A 690 20.93 -19.26 -9.19
C ILE A 690 21.69 -19.86 -8.02
N ILE A 691 22.25 -21.06 -8.23
CA ILE A 691 23.08 -21.77 -7.26
C ILE A 691 24.55 -21.63 -7.66
N ARG A 692 25.42 -21.25 -6.73
CA ARG A 692 26.89 -21.30 -6.89
C ARG A 692 27.45 -22.46 -6.07
N ARG A 693 28.39 -23.19 -6.67
CA ARG A 693 29.04 -24.37 -6.08
C ARG A 693 30.50 -24.07 -5.76
#